data_AF-A0A517NJF6-F1
#
_entry.id   AF-A0A517NJF6-F1
#
_cell.length_a   1.000
_cell.length_b   1.000
_cell.length_c   1.000
_cell.angle_alpha   90.00
_cell.angle_beta   90.00
_cell.angle_gamma   90.00
#
_symmetry.space_group_name_H-M   'P 1'
#
loop_
_entity.id
_entity.type
_entity.pdbx_description
1 polymer ?
#
loop_
_entity_poly.entity_id
_entity_poly.type
_entity_poly.pdbx_seq_one_letter_code
_entity_poly.pdbx_strand_id
1 'polypeptide(L)'
;MSVPNLVTPLDARSIAEDDSDLERTKPTIQDILDPGYWHRWAVGSSDDGHFLRAAEFFRYAIVLAPSDALLRFDLGIALIKAKRLEIAKRAFVEVCRLRPSWDEPRTILRELRNQPGDQQHAAMGRHYQPAGTTAKTLEPHRVTAAEEPQWVAKTGFASLFSPDTDFHDDILACQDFVAAAERLWPQHQTNAMLLHVASAHRESPAMLVAIARRIAGVSCQNEKIARDWMTIRDGREAKRLALFAMRLRPDFETYCTAAQVLQALGGHEHAVVVAERCLHARPNDPKAMFILGELQIESGNIDRGQQQLRRSIEVSPACGRARFALASITGSTIAADEISELQTLADDASIPPPERTLMLYTIARRQEELGHFGQAFATYQRASDRKKRGLLATNPNPENFLDRVYATMSQYGRDFFQSRCNCGLPTERPVFIVGLPRSGTTLTEQILSSHPDVFGAGELHDLSIIGRNIAASSPGSIRRSGNKLPFPPGLERLSPSDIRGIAKRHLSALKMMDRSSRYVVDKMPTNFQLLGLISILFPHAKIIHCKRNLLDTCVSCFRNNFSWPFFELDAMADYMDGYRMLMRHWQSVLSLDVFEMRYEETVADAKGQTRKLLQFLDLAWSDDCQSYYDTPRSVRTPSRAQVRQPIYATSIGSWRRFQQHLDALVERFPDEATYWRDD
;
A
#
# COMPACT_ATOMS: atom_id res chain seq x y z
N MET A 1 18.54 -25.96 -53.69
CA MET A 1 17.20 -25.39 -53.43
C MET A 1 17.35 -24.42 -52.29
N SER A 2 17.40 -23.15 -52.67
CA SER A 2 17.77 -22.01 -51.83
C SER A 2 16.63 -21.02 -51.99
N VAL A 3 15.94 -20.69 -50.89
CA VAL A 3 14.78 -19.80 -50.93
C VAL A 3 15.28 -18.35 -50.97
N PRO A 4 14.71 -17.45 -51.81
CA PRO A 4 15.34 -16.18 -52.17
C PRO A 4 15.05 -15.05 -51.18
N ASN A 5 16.05 -14.19 -50.99
CA ASN A 5 15.92 -12.80 -50.53
C ASN A 5 15.01 -11.98 -51.45
N LEU A 6 14.23 -11.04 -50.89
CA LEU A 6 14.05 -9.65 -51.34
C LEU A 6 12.91 -8.95 -50.57
N VAL A 7 13.23 -8.13 -49.57
CA VAL A 7 12.75 -6.75 -49.46
C VAL A 7 13.91 -5.94 -48.86
N THR A 8 14.47 -5.03 -49.65
CA THR A 8 15.54 -4.10 -49.28
C THR A 8 15.07 -3.07 -48.24
N PRO A 9 15.97 -2.52 -47.40
CA PRO A 9 15.68 -1.36 -46.57
C PRO A 9 15.36 -0.18 -47.50
N LEU A 10 14.21 0.47 -47.31
CA LEU A 10 13.95 1.77 -47.90
C LEU A 10 15.01 2.75 -47.39
N ASP A 11 15.72 3.38 -48.32
CA ASP A 11 16.72 4.42 -48.09
C ASP A 11 16.20 5.47 -47.10
N ALA A 12 16.86 5.57 -45.94
CA ALA A 12 16.62 6.58 -44.92
C ALA A 12 17.15 7.98 -45.32
N ARG A 13 17.16 8.31 -46.61
CA ARG A 13 17.73 9.55 -47.15
C ARG A 13 16.82 10.38 -48.06
N SER A 14 15.53 10.07 -48.18
CA SER A 14 14.59 10.89 -48.96
C SER A 14 13.41 11.46 -48.15
N ILE A 15 13.51 11.55 -46.83
CA ILE A 15 12.49 12.21 -45.97
C ILE A 15 13.11 13.39 -45.21
N ALA A 16 14.09 14.08 -45.80
CA ALA A 16 14.74 15.24 -45.19
C ALA A 16 14.25 16.59 -45.78
N GLU A 17 13.29 16.58 -46.71
CA GLU A 17 12.76 17.79 -47.33
C GLU A 17 11.24 17.86 -47.09
N ASP A 18 10.85 18.17 -45.83
CA ASP A 18 9.66 18.96 -45.44
C ASP A 18 9.41 18.92 -43.90
N ASP A 19 10.46 18.93 -43.07
CA ASP A 19 10.30 18.88 -41.59
C ASP A 19 9.96 20.25 -40.96
N SER A 20 10.12 21.36 -41.71
CA SER A 20 9.88 22.72 -41.20
C SER A 20 8.40 23.09 -41.05
N ASP A 21 7.51 22.48 -41.84
CA ASP A 21 6.05 22.70 -41.72
C ASP A 21 5.40 21.80 -40.67
N LEU A 22 6.04 20.67 -40.33
CA LEU A 22 5.64 19.77 -39.23
C LEU A 22 5.84 20.41 -37.85
N GLU A 23 6.92 21.17 -37.64
CA GLU A 23 7.13 21.88 -36.36
C GLU A 23 6.11 22.99 -36.11
N ARG A 24 5.55 23.61 -37.16
CA ARG A 24 4.55 24.69 -37.06
C ARG A 24 3.12 24.22 -36.80
N THR A 25 2.81 22.94 -37.04
CA THR A 25 1.45 22.37 -36.97
C THR A 25 1.31 21.26 -35.92
N LYS A 26 2.38 20.98 -35.15
CA LYS A 26 2.40 19.97 -34.10
C LYS A 26 1.68 20.48 -32.83
N PRO A 27 0.71 19.74 -32.28
CA PRO A 27 0.10 20.09 -31.01
C PRO A 27 1.13 20.07 -29.89
N THR A 28 0.92 20.90 -28.88
CA THR A 28 1.73 20.84 -27.68
C THR A 28 1.43 19.54 -26.91
N ILE A 29 2.35 19.13 -26.05
CA ILE A 29 2.11 18.00 -25.14
C ILE A 29 0.89 18.28 -24.24
N GLN A 30 0.68 19.55 -23.88
CA GLN A 30 -0.43 19.95 -23.04
C GLN A 30 -1.77 19.74 -23.76
N ASP A 31 -1.82 19.98 -25.08
CA ASP A 31 -3.00 19.72 -25.89
C ASP A 31 -3.30 18.22 -25.95
N ILE A 32 -2.30 17.37 -26.16
CA ILE A 32 -2.51 15.92 -26.23
C ILE A 32 -2.81 15.28 -24.87
N LEU A 33 -2.36 15.89 -23.78
CA LEU A 33 -2.72 15.46 -22.43
C LEU A 33 -4.12 15.93 -22.01
N ASP A 34 -4.75 16.83 -22.75
CA ASP A 34 -6.14 17.23 -22.53
C ASP A 34 -7.09 16.20 -23.17
N PRO A 35 -7.91 15.47 -22.39
CA PRO A 35 -8.95 14.61 -22.95
C PRO A 35 -9.92 15.38 -23.86
N GLY A 36 -10.15 16.67 -23.58
CA GLY A 36 -10.99 17.55 -24.37
C GLY A 36 -10.45 17.82 -25.77
N TYR A 37 -9.14 17.81 -25.96
CA TYR A 37 -8.52 17.91 -27.29
C TYR A 37 -8.96 16.76 -28.18
N TRP A 38 -8.80 15.53 -27.71
CA TRP A 38 -9.18 14.32 -28.44
C TRP A 38 -10.69 14.22 -28.63
N HIS A 39 -11.49 14.64 -27.65
CA HIS A 39 -12.94 14.72 -27.76
C HIS A 39 -13.39 15.62 -28.93
N ARG A 40 -12.79 16.81 -29.09
CA ARG A 40 -13.12 17.73 -30.19
C ARG A 40 -12.85 17.12 -31.57
N TRP A 41 -11.72 16.42 -31.73
CA TRP A 41 -11.38 15.69 -32.96
C TRP A 41 -12.34 14.52 -33.23
N ALA A 42 -12.77 13.83 -32.17
CA ALA A 42 -13.73 12.73 -32.27
C ALA A 42 -15.10 13.21 -32.75
N VAL A 43 -15.59 14.31 -32.20
CA VAL A 43 -16.87 14.92 -32.59
C VAL A 43 -16.82 15.42 -34.05
N GLY A 44 -15.77 16.16 -34.43
CA GLY A 44 -15.60 16.61 -35.82
C GLY A 44 -15.57 15.45 -36.83
N SER A 45 -14.84 14.38 -36.53
CA SER A 45 -14.80 13.18 -37.37
C SER A 45 -16.15 12.45 -37.46
N SER A 46 -16.94 12.47 -36.38
CA SER A 46 -18.28 11.88 -36.34
C SER A 46 -19.26 12.69 -37.19
N ASP A 47 -19.18 14.02 -37.14
CA ASP A 47 -20.03 14.92 -37.92
C ASP A 47 -19.75 14.83 -39.43
N ASP A 48 -18.49 14.56 -39.81
CA ASP A 48 -18.08 14.30 -41.19
C ASP A 48 -18.36 12.86 -41.67
N GLY A 49 -18.97 12.01 -40.82
CA GLY A 49 -19.35 10.64 -41.17
C GLY A 49 -18.23 9.60 -41.05
N HIS A 50 -17.06 9.98 -40.56
CA HIS A 50 -15.92 9.08 -40.35
C HIS A 50 -15.98 8.40 -38.96
N PHE A 51 -16.97 7.52 -38.77
CA PHE A 51 -17.30 6.96 -37.44
C PHE A 51 -16.23 6.05 -36.81
N LEU A 52 -15.47 5.29 -37.62
CA LEU A 52 -14.35 4.50 -37.11
C LEU A 52 -13.24 5.39 -36.56
N ARG A 53 -12.96 6.48 -37.26
CA ARG A 53 -11.99 7.50 -36.87
C ARG A 53 -12.41 8.25 -35.61
N ALA A 54 -13.70 8.61 -35.52
CA ALA A 54 -14.26 9.18 -34.30
C ALA A 54 -14.09 8.27 -33.08
N ALA A 55 -14.30 6.96 -33.26
CA ALA A 55 -14.12 5.98 -32.19
C ALA A 55 -12.65 5.89 -31.73
N GLU A 56 -11.67 6.08 -32.60
CA GLU A 56 -10.24 6.12 -32.23
C GLU A 56 -9.92 7.33 -31.35
N PHE A 57 -10.38 8.52 -31.73
CA PHE A 57 -10.15 9.72 -30.94
C PHE A 57 -10.85 9.68 -29.57
N PHE A 58 -12.07 9.14 -29.49
CA PHE A 58 -12.71 8.90 -28.19
C PHE A 58 -11.90 7.94 -27.32
N ARG A 59 -11.25 6.92 -27.90
CA ARG A 59 -10.38 6.00 -27.16
C ARG A 59 -9.17 6.71 -26.55
N TYR A 60 -8.53 7.64 -27.27
CA TYR A 60 -7.44 8.43 -26.69
C TYR A 60 -7.90 9.32 -25.54
N ALA A 61 -9.07 9.94 -25.67
CA ALA A 61 -9.67 10.70 -24.58
C ALA A 61 -9.93 9.81 -23.34
N ILE A 62 -10.37 8.57 -23.56
CA ILE A 62 -10.63 7.58 -22.49
C ILE A 62 -9.33 7.10 -21.82
N VAL A 63 -8.22 6.96 -22.56
CA VAL A 63 -6.91 6.64 -21.98
C VAL A 63 -6.50 7.68 -20.94
N LEU A 64 -6.79 8.96 -21.20
CA LEU A 64 -6.45 10.07 -20.31
C LEU A 64 -7.48 10.26 -19.19
N ALA A 65 -8.75 9.94 -19.45
CA ALA A 65 -9.86 10.03 -18.50
C ALA A 65 -10.63 8.69 -18.38
N PRO A 66 -10.02 7.65 -17.78
CA PRO A 66 -10.59 6.30 -17.77
C PRO A 66 -11.80 6.15 -16.82
N SER A 67 -12.19 7.17 -16.08
CA SER A 67 -13.44 7.17 -15.31
C SER A 67 -14.56 7.99 -15.95
N ASP A 68 -14.30 8.63 -17.10
CA ASP A 68 -15.31 9.45 -17.77
C ASP A 68 -16.34 8.56 -18.49
N ALA A 69 -17.58 8.63 -18.00
CA ALA A 69 -18.70 7.89 -18.53
C ALA A 69 -19.25 8.50 -19.83
N LEU A 70 -19.11 9.81 -20.02
CA LEU A 70 -19.58 10.51 -21.22
C LEU A 70 -18.70 10.16 -22.43
N LEU A 71 -17.38 10.17 -22.27
CA LEU A 71 -16.46 9.76 -23.35
C LEU A 71 -16.72 8.31 -23.81
N ARG A 72 -17.04 7.42 -22.88
CA ARG A 72 -17.40 6.02 -23.19
C ARG A 72 -18.77 5.88 -23.83
N PHE A 73 -19.71 6.74 -23.48
CA PHE A 73 -21.02 6.81 -24.12
C PHE A 73 -20.87 7.26 -25.57
N ASP A 74 -20.14 8.36 -25.81
CA ASP A 74 -19.88 8.89 -27.15
C ASP A 74 -19.12 7.87 -28.02
N LEU A 75 -18.15 7.14 -27.45
CA LEU A 75 -17.49 6.00 -28.10
C LEU A 75 -18.50 4.92 -28.52
N GLY A 76 -19.42 4.54 -27.62
CA GLY A 76 -20.45 3.54 -27.89
C GLY A 76 -21.33 3.95 -29.08
N ILE A 77 -21.70 5.22 -29.17
CA ILE A 77 -22.51 5.76 -30.27
C ILE A 77 -21.72 5.79 -31.59
N ALA A 78 -20.45 6.22 -31.57
CA ALA A 78 -19.59 6.18 -32.75
C ALA A 78 -19.44 4.74 -33.29
N LEU A 79 -19.26 3.75 -32.42
CA LEU A 79 -19.13 2.35 -32.78
C LEU A 79 -20.42 1.75 -33.38
N ILE A 80 -21.60 2.17 -32.90
CA ILE A 80 -22.88 1.79 -33.51
C ILE A 80 -22.94 2.26 -34.96
N LYS A 81 -22.61 3.53 -35.22
CA LYS A 81 -22.62 4.11 -36.57
C LYS A 81 -21.56 3.47 -37.48
N ALA A 82 -20.43 3.07 -36.90
CA ALA A 82 -19.40 2.27 -37.56
C ALA A 82 -19.78 0.78 -37.77
N LYS A 83 -21.02 0.40 -37.44
CA LYS A 83 -21.55 -0.98 -37.53
C LYS A 83 -20.82 -2.01 -36.66
N ARG A 84 -20.11 -1.58 -35.60
CA ARG A 84 -19.38 -2.41 -34.63
C ARG A 84 -20.19 -2.65 -33.35
N LEU A 85 -21.33 -3.34 -33.47
CA LEU A 85 -22.32 -3.47 -32.40
C LEU A 85 -21.82 -4.21 -31.15
N GLU A 86 -21.03 -5.27 -31.30
CA GLU A 86 -20.56 -6.05 -30.14
C GLU A 86 -19.61 -5.24 -29.26
N ILE A 87 -18.78 -4.38 -29.87
CA ILE A 87 -17.88 -3.49 -29.15
C ILE A 87 -18.68 -2.34 -28.52
N ALA A 88 -19.68 -1.80 -29.23
CA ALA A 88 -20.56 -0.77 -28.70
C ALA A 88 -21.35 -1.23 -27.46
N LYS A 89 -21.92 -2.44 -27.48
CA LYS A 89 -22.62 -3.05 -26.33
C LYS A 89 -21.73 -3.02 -25.08
N ARG A 90 -20.46 -3.41 -25.22
CA ARG A 90 -19.53 -3.42 -24.09
C ARG A 90 -19.21 -2.02 -23.57
N ALA A 91 -19.05 -1.03 -24.45
CA ALA A 91 -18.87 0.36 -24.05
C ALA A 91 -20.04 0.85 -23.18
N PHE A 92 -21.30 0.58 -23.57
CA PHE A 92 -22.46 0.96 -22.76
C PHE A 92 -22.58 0.21 -21.44
N VAL A 93 -22.17 -1.06 -21.37
CA VAL A 93 -22.09 -1.80 -20.09
C VAL A 93 -21.16 -1.08 -19.12
N GLU A 94 -20.04 -0.58 -19.63
CA GLU A 94 -19.07 0.16 -18.84
C GLU A 94 -19.59 1.55 -18.42
N VAL A 95 -20.35 2.24 -19.29
CA VAL A 95 -21.07 3.47 -18.91
C VAL A 95 -22.04 3.19 -17.76
N CYS A 96 -22.81 2.09 -17.83
CA CYS A 96 -23.70 1.68 -16.74
C CYS A 96 -22.95 1.36 -15.44
N ARG A 97 -21.71 0.86 -15.54
CA ARG A 97 -20.84 0.59 -14.38
C ARG A 97 -20.33 1.88 -13.75
N LEU A 98 -19.86 2.82 -14.58
CA LEU A 98 -19.28 4.09 -14.14
C LEU A 98 -20.32 5.08 -13.63
N ARG A 99 -21.50 5.13 -14.27
CA ARG A 99 -22.61 6.01 -13.87
C ARG A 99 -23.94 5.23 -13.79
N PRO A 100 -24.17 4.49 -12.69
CA PRO A 100 -25.36 3.64 -12.55
C PRO A 100 -26.71 4.37 -12.55
N SER A 101 -26.71 5.69 -12.34
CA SER A 101 -27.90 6.55 -12.38
C SER A 101 -28.26 7.06 -13.79
N TRP A 102 -27.45 6.76 -14.80
CA TRP A 102 -27.72 7.14 -16.20
C TRP A 102 -28.47 5.99 -16.90
N ASP A 103 -29.75 6.21 -17.19
CA ASP A 103 -30.63 5.14 -17.69
C ASP A 103 -30.56 4.92 -19.20
N GLU A 104 -30.20 5.94 -19.97
CA GLU A 104 -30.12 5.91 -21.43
C GLU A 104 -29.20 4.79 -21.99
N PRO A 105 -27.98 4.55 -21.46
CA PRO A 105 -27.17 3.38 -21.87
C PRO A 105 -27.86 2.02 -21.63
N ARG A 106 -28.66 1.89 -20.56
CA ARG A 106 -29.41 0.65 -20.27
C ARG A 106 -30.56 0.46 -21.25
N THR A 107 -31.22 1.55 -21.64
CA THR A 107 -32.27 1.55 -22.67
C THR A 107 -31.68 1.09 -23.99
N ILE A 108 -30.55 1.66 -24.40
CA ILE A 108 -29.81 1.26 -25.61
C ILE A 108 -29.42 -0.22 -25.57
N LEU A 109 -28.90 -0.72 -24.45
CA LEU A 109 -28.56 -2.14 -24.30
C LEU A 109 -29.78 -3.08 -24.37
N ARG A 110 -30.92 -2.65 -23.82
CA ARG A 110 -32.17 -3.42 -23.87
C ARG A 110 -32.73 -3.48 -25.29
N GLU A 111 -32.69 -2.37 -26.02
CA GLU A 111 -33.08 -2.31 -27.43
C GLU A 111 -32.20 -3.20 -28.29
N LEU A 112 -30.88 -3.15 -28.11
CA LEU A 112 -29.93 -4.01 -28.80
C LEU A 112 -30.12 -5.51 -28.53
N ARG A 113 -30.68 -5.87 -27.35
CA ARG A 113 -30.99 -7.26 -26.98
C ARG A 113 -32.30 -7.75 -27.58
N ASN A 114 -33.26 -6.86 -27.80
CA ASN A 114 -34.63 -7.19 -28.21
C ASN A 114 -34.83 -7.26 -29.74
N GLN A 115 -33.81 -6.91 -30.53
CA GLN A 115 -33.90 -6.95 -32.00
C GLN A 115 -33.13 -8.13 -32.60
N PRO A 116 -33.65 -8.76 -33.69
CA PRO A 116 -32.91 -9.76 -34.44
C PRO A 116 -31.60 -9.18 -34.98
N GLY A 117 -30.52 -9.99 -35.05
CA GLY A 117 -29.17 -9.54 -35.42
C GLY A 117 -29.11 -8.65 -36.66
N ASP A 118 -29.93 -8.95 -37.67
CA ASP A 118 -29.97 -8.22 -38.95
C ASP A 118 -30.68 -6.86 -38.88
N GLN A 119 -31.46 -6.59 -37.82
CA GLN A 119 -32.21 -5.34 -37.63
C GLN A 119 -31.57 -4.40 -36.59
N GLN A 120 -30.62 -4.89 -35.80
CA GLN A 120 -29.95 -4.12 -34.73
C GLN A 120 -29.27 -2.84 -35.23
N HIS A 121 -28.71 -2.83 -36.44
CA HIS A 121 -28.09 -1.62 -37.02
C HIS A 121 -29.11 -0.56 -37.46
N ALA A 122 -30.27 -0.98 -37.99
CA ALA A 122 -31.26 -0.07 -38.55
C ALA A 122 -32.08 0.68 -37.48
N ALA A 123 -32.29 0.06 -36.32
CA ALA A 123 -33.00 0.69 -35.21
C ALA A 123 -32.22 1.81 -34.53
N MET A 124 -30.89 1.74 -34.58
CA MET A 124 -30.01 2.63 -33.81
C MET A 124 -29.64 3.93 -34.52
N GLY A 125 -29.91 4.08 -35.82
CA GLY A 125 -29.68 5.32 -36.57
C GLY A 125 -30.44 6.55 -36.03
N ARG A 126 -31.31 6.37 -35.02
CA ARG A 126 -32.17 7.40 -34.42
C ARG A 126 -31.60 8.05 -33.14
N HIS A 127 -30.53 7.49 -32.55
CA HIS A 127 -30.02 7.88 -31.22
C HIS A 127 -28.85 8.89 -31.22
N TYR A 128 -28.56 9.59 -32.32
CA TYR A 128 -27.56 10.66 -32.32
C TYR A 128 -28.21 12.04 -32.39
N GLN A 129 -28.26 12.72 -31.25
CA GLN A 129 -28.18 14.16 -31.18
C GLN A 129 -26.91 14.49 -30.40
N PRO A 130 -26.02 15.38 -30.88
CA PRO A 130 -24.86 15.77 -30.09
C PRO A 130 -25.37 16.35 -28.77
N ALA A 131 -24.99 15.74 -27.65
CA ALA A 131 -25.25 16.34 -26.35
C ALA A 131 -24.50 17.68 -26.33
N GLY A 132 -25.25 18.77 -26.39
CA GLY A 132 -24.71 20.11 -26.17
C GLY A 132 -24.10 20.13 -24.77
N THR A 133 -22.78 20.01 -24.68
CA THR A 133 -22.08 20.07 -23.41
C THR A 133 -22.23 21.48 -22.82
N THR A 134 -22.73 21.51 -21.60
CA THR A 134 -22.51 22.56 -20.60
C THR A 134 -21.04 22.63 -20.18
N ALA A 135 -20.12 22.76 -21.14
CA ALA A 135 -18.78 23.28 -20.91
C ALA A 135 -18.83 24.74 -21.35
N LYS A 136 -19.12 25.64 -20.40
CA LYS A 136 -19.02 27.08 -20.65
C LYS A 136 -17.59 27.39 -21.12
N THR A 137 -17.53 28.18 -22.19
CA THR A 137 -16.37 28.83 -22.81
C THR A 137 -15.32 27.89 -23.42
N LEU A 138 -15.47 27.63 -24.72
CA LEU A 138 -14.40 27.61 -25.73
C LEU A 138 -15.09 27.62 -27.10
N GLU A 139 -14.81 28.61 -27.94
CA GLU A 139 -15.37 28.67 -29.30
C GLU A 139 -14.96 27.42 -30.10
N PRO A 140 -15.87 26.84 -30.91
CA PRO A 140 -15.57 25.66 -31.68
C PRO A 140 -14.72 26.05 -32.90
N HIS A 141 -13.41 25.88 -32.81
CA HIS A 141 -12.65 25.61 -34.04
C HIS A 141 -13.21 24.30 -34.62
N ARG A 142 -13.97 24.44 -35.69
CA ARG A 142 -14.63 23.34 -36.38
C ARG A 142 -13.56 22.61 -37.18
N VAL A 143 -13.02 21.55 -36.59
CA VAL A 143 -11.98 20.75 -37.22
C VAL A 143 -12.64 19.78 -38.20
N THR A 144 -12.40 19.97 -39.49
CA THR A 144 -12.93 19.08 -40.54
C THR A 144 -11.96 17.94 -40.83
N ALA A 145 -12.46 16.76 -41.21
CA ALA A 145 -11.67 15.58 -41.54
C ALA A 145 -10.72 15.78 -42.73
N ALA A 146 -10.95 16.83 -43.54
CA ALA A 146 -10.08 17.27 -44.62
C ALA A 146 -8.80 17.99 -44.13
N GLU A 147 -8.78 18.42 -42.86
CA GLU A 147 -7.65 19.09 -42.19
C GLU A 147 -6.95 18.11 -41.23
N GLU A 148 -6.77 16.85 -41.65
CA GLU A 148 -5.93 15.94 -40.88
C GLU A 148 -4.55 16.58 -40.69
N PRO A 149 -4.11 16.81 -39.45
CA PRO A 149 -2.78 17.33 -39.22
C PRO A 149 -1.83 16.30 -39.82
N GLN A 150 -0.95 16.73 -40.72
CA GLN A 150 -0.06 15.82 -41.45
C GLN A 150 0.75 14.89 -40.52
N TRP A 151 0.93 15.30 -39.26
CA TRP A 151 1.54 14.48 -38.21
C TRP A 151 0.72 13.22 -37.88
N VAL A 152 -0.63 13.25 -37.85
CA VAL A 152 -1.49 12.07 -37.56
C VAL A 152 -1.36 11.02 -38.67
N ALA A 153 -1.37 11.47 -39.93
CA ALA A 153 -1.20 10.61 -41.10
C ALA A 153 0.22 10.01 -41.21
N LYS A 154 1.28 10.81 -40.99
CA LYS A 154 2.69 10.36 -41.09
C LYS A 154 3.14 9.43 -39.95
N THR A 155 2.50 9.50 -38.79
CA THR A 155 2.90 8.72 -37.60
C THR A 155 2.21 7.37 -37.48
N GLY A 156 1.21 7.12 -38.33
CA GLY A 156 0.43 5.89 -38.32
C GLY A 156 -0.53 5.77 -37.13
N PHE A 157 -0.95 6.87 -36.50
CA PHE A 157 -1.97 6.83 -35.44
C PHE A 157 -3.25 6.11 -35.91
N ALA A 158 -3.61 6.23 -37.19
CA ALA A 158 -4.74 5.54 -37.82
C ALA A 158 -4.45 4.09 -38.27
N SER A 159 -3.17 3.68 -38.41
CA SER A 159 -2.78 2.34 -38.87
C SER A 159 -2.31 1.40 -37.76
N LEU A 160 -2.11 1.93 -36.55
CA LEU A 160 -1.73 1.17 -35.36
C LEU A 160 -2.90 0.35 -34.77
N PHE A 161 -4.15 0.68 -35.13
CA PHE A 161 -5.35 0.01 -34.63
C PHE A 161 -6.00 -0.83 -35.72
N SER A 162 -5.99 -2.16 -35.57
CA SER A 162 -6.82 -3.01 -36.42
C SER A 162 -8.28 -2.89 -35.99
N PRO A 163 -9.22 -2.58 -36.92
CA PRO A 163 -10.64 -2.37 -36.63
C PRO A 163 -11.39 -3.61 -36.13
N ASP A 164 -10.71 -4.76 -36.09
CA ASP A 164 -11.27 -6.06 -35.70
C ASP A 164 -10.64 -6.64 -34.41
N THR A 165 -9.74 -5.91 -33.76
CA THR A 165 -9.14 -6.38 -32.49
C THR A 165 -10.15 -6.27 -31.35
N ASP A 166 -10.37 -7.38 -30.63
CA ASP A 166 -11.31 -7.46 -29.52
C ASP A 166 -10.72 -6.78 -28.27
N PHE A 167 -11.01 -5.50 -28.06
CA PHE A 167 -10.42 -4.70 -27.00
C PHE A 167 -11.15 -4.89 -25.67
N HIS A 168 -10.69 -5.85 -24.88
CA HIS A 168 -11.02 -5.97 -23.46
C HIS A 168 -10.07 -5.15 -22.56
N ASP A 169 -8.91 -4.73 -23.08
CA ASP A 169 -7.84 -4.16 -22.28
C ASP A 169 -7.57 -2.68 -22.62
N ASP A 170 -7.85 -1.79 -21.66
CA ASP A 170 -7.32 -0.40 -21.62
C ASP A 170 -5.78 -0.38 -21.83
N ILE A 171 -5.10 -1.50 -21.58
CA ILE A 171 -3.67 -1.73 -21.74
C ILE A 171 -3.22 -1.67 -23.21
N LEU A 172 -3.97 -2.25 -24.16
CA LEU A 172 -3.60 -2.25 -25.58
C LEU A 172 -3.76 -0.85 -26.19
N ALA A 173 -4.90 -0.21 -25.92
CA ALA A 173 -5.14 1.17 -26.34
C ALA A 173 -4.07 2.13 -25.83
N CYS A 174 -3.59 1.90 -24.61
CA CYS A 174 -2.49 2.67 -24.08
C CYS A 174 -1.15 2.34 -24.72
N GLN A 175 -0.83 1.06 -24.97
CA GLN A 175 0.40 0.65 -25.66
C GLN A 175 0.54 1.31 -27.03
N ASP A 176 -0.55 1.37 -27.78
CA ASP A 176 -0.58 1.98 -29.10
C ASP A 176 -0.46 3.52 -28.99
N PHE A 177 -1.14 4.14 -28.03
CA PHE A 177 -0.98 5.57 -27.71
C PHE A 177 0.48 5.91 -27.32
N VAL A 178 1.15 5.04 -26.56
CA VAL A 178 2.58 5.20 -26.21
C VAL A 178 3.46 5.11 -27.45
N ALA A 179 3.29 4.06 -28.25
CA ALA A 179 4.12 3.81 -29.43
C ALA A 179 4.01 4.95 -30.45
N ALA A 180 2.82 5.53 -30.56
CA ALA A 180 2.56 6.65 -31.43
C ALA A 180 3.18 7.97 -30.90
N ALA A 181 3.17 8.19 -29.59
CA ALA A 181 3.87 9.32 -28.95
C ALA A 181 5.40 9.21 -29.00
N GLU A 182 5.97 7.99 -28.93
CA GLU A 182 7.41 7.74 -29.08
C GLU A 182 7.94 8.15 -30.48
N ARG A 183 7.10 8.11 -31.51
CA ARG A 183 7.46 8.53 -32.87
C ARG A 183 7.49 10.05 -33.05
N LEU A 184 6.82 10.79 -32.17
CA LEU A 184 6.58 12.22 -32.33
C LEU A 184 7.44 13.08 -31.43
N TRP A 185 7.67 12.68 -30.17
CA TRP A 185 8.33 13.55 -29.21
C TRP A 185 9.67 13.00 -28.73
N PRO A 186 10.62 13.89 -28.38
CA PRO A 186 11.79 13.54 -27.59
C PRO A 186 11.41 12.74 -26.36
N GLN A 187 12.25 11.74 -26.04
CA GLN A 187 11.97 10.72 -25.03
C GLN A 187 11.57 11.23 -23.64
N HIS A 188 12.11 12.39 -23.21
CA HIS A 188 11.76 13.00 -21.93
C HIS A 188 10.30 13.48 -21.87
N GLN A 189 9.73 13.90 -23.00
CA GLN A 189 8.35 14.36 -23.13
C GLN A 189 7.38 13.19 -23.15
N THR A 190 7.73 12.11 -23.87
CA THR A 190 6.99 10.85 -23.85
C THR A 190 6.95 10.25 -22.44
N ASN A 191 8.04 10.34 -21.67
CA ASN A 191 8.07 9.90 -20.28
C ASN A 191 7.15 10.70 -19.36
N ALA A 192 7.09 12.03 -19.51
CA ALA A 192 6.16 12.87 -18.76
C ALA A 192 4.69 12.50 -19.06
N MET A 193 4.38 12.21 -20.33
CA MET A 193 3.08 11.73 -20.76
C MET A 193 2.74 10.35 -20.15
N LEU A 194 3.69 9.41 -20.14
CA LEU A 194 3.49 8.09 -19.54
C LEU A 194 3.23 8.13 -18.03
N LEU A 195 3.86 9.07 -17.33
CA LEU A 195 3.58 9.31 -15.92
C LEU A 195 2.18 9.88 -15.70
N HIS A 196 1.71 10.75 -16.60
CA HIS A 196 0.34 11.28 -16.57
C HIS A 196 -0.68 10.14 -16.77
N VAL A 197 -0.47 9.29 -17.79
CA VAL A 197 -1.31 8.10 -18.04
C VAL A 197 -1.25 7.12 -16.86
N ALA A 198 -0.07 6.84 -16.29
CA ALA A 198 0.06 5.98 -15.11
C ALA A 198 -0.73 6.54 -13.91
N SER A 199 -0.79 7.86 -13.75
CA SER A 199 -1.57 8.50 -12.68
C SER A 199 -3.09 8.35 -12.88
N ALA A 200 -3.56 8.42 -14.12
CA ALA A 200 -4.95 8.18 -14.50
C ALA A 200 -5.35 6.70 -14.29
N HIS A 201 -4.40 5.78 -14.48
CA HIS A 201 -4.57 4.33 -14.38
C HIS A 201 -4.05 3.70 -13.08
N ARG A 202 -3.89 4.51 -12.01
CA ARG A 202 -3.33 4.10 -10.70
C ARG A 202 -4.00 2.90 -10.01
N GLU A 203 -5.16 2.49 -10.51
CA GLU A 203 -6.01 1.44 -9.96
C GLU A 203 -5.88 0.10 -10.71
N SER A 204 -5.13 0.06 -11.82
CA SER A 204 -4.88 -1.14 -12.61
C SER A 204 -3.40 -1.58 -12.50
N PRO A 205 -3.09 -2.60 -11.69
CA PRO A 205 -1.71 -3.09 -11.52
C PRO A 205 -1.09 -3.61 -12.83
N ALA A 206 -1.88 -4.27 -13.68
CA ALA A 206 -1.42 -4.78 -14.97
C ALA A 206 -1.00 -3.64 -15.92
N MET A 207 -1.77 -2.55 -15.89
CA MET A 207 -1.52 -1.34 -16.67
C MET A 207 -0.30 -0.57 -16.17
N LEU A 208 -0.18 -0.42 -14.85
CA LEU A 208 1.02 0.16 -14.22
C LEU A 208 2.28 -0.67 -14.55
N VAL A 209 2.18 -2.00 -14.62
CA VAL A 209 3.27 -2.90 -15.03
C VAL A 209 3.60 -2.74 -16.51
N ALA A 210 2.61 -2.62 -17.39
CA ALA A 210 2.82 -2.40 -18.82
C ALA A 210 3.51 -1.04 -19.08
N ILE A 211 3.04 0.02 -18.44
CA ILE A 211 3.64 1.36 -18.51
C ILE A 211 5.04 1.34 -17.87
N ALA A 212 5.22 0.71 -16.71
CA ALA A 212 6.52 0.61 -16.06
C ALA A 212 7.54 -0.18 -16.87
N ARG A 213 7.13 -1.24 -17.58
CA ARG A 213 8.00 -2.00 -18.52
C ARG A 213 8.46 -1.14 -19.69
N ARG A 214 7.66 -0.15 -20.11
CA ARG A 214 7.98 0.76 -21.21
C ARG A 214 8.83 1.94 -20.75
N ILE A 215 8.49 2.55 -19.60
CA ILE A 215 9.31 3.57 -18.91
C ILE A 215 10.67 3.00 -18.49
N ALA A 216 10.74 1.72 -18.14
CA ALA A 216 11.96 1.00 -17.76
C ALA A 216 13.09 1.03 -18.81
N GLY A 217 12.81 1.45 -20.04
CA GLY A 217 13.84 1.77 -21.02
C GLY A 217 14.69 3.02 -20.68
N VAL A 218 14.24 3.95 -19.81
CA VAL A 218 14.97 5.20 -19.52
C VAL A 218 14.80 5.69 -18.07
N SER A 219 15.93 6.06 -17.46
CA SER A 219 16.14 6.91 -16.27
C SER A 219 14.91 7.29 -15.41
N CYS A 220 14.59 6.49 -14.38
CA CYS A 220 13.70 6.82 -13.29
C CYS A 220 14.48 7.52 -12.16
N GLN A 221 14.49 8.85 -12.16
CA GLN A 221 15.03 9.71 -11.09
C GLN A 221 14.03 9.95 -9.93
N ASN A 222 12.86 9.32 -9.91
CA ASN A 222 11.80 9.68 -8.96
C ASN A 222 11.63 8.69 -7.81
N GLU A 223 12.25 9.01 -6.67
CA GLU A 223 12.05 8.43 -5.34
C GLU A 223 10.56 8.41 -4.89
N LYS A 224 9.73 9.30 -5.47
CA LYS A 224 8.28 9.34 -5.26
C LYS A 224 7.56 8.14 -5.87
N ILE A 225 7.97 7.69 -7.06
CA ILE A 225 7.37 6.53 -7.75
C ILE A 225 7.70 5.23 -7.01
N ALA A 226 8.92 5.10 -6.50
CA ALA A 226 9.32 4.00 -5.63
C ALA A 226 8.50 3.96 -4.32
N ARG A 227 8.24 5.12 -3.71
CA ARG A 227 7.33 5.25 -2.56
C ARG A 227 5.89 4.91 -2.92
N ASP A 228 5.41 5.35 -4.07
CA ASP A 228 4.08 5.01 -4.57
C ASP A 228 3.99 3.51 -4.88
N TRP A 229 5.07 2.85 -5.31
CA TRP A 229 5.17 1.39 -5.45
C TRP A 229 5.20 0.66 -4.10
N MET A 230 5.80 1.24 -3.05
CA MET A 230 5.63 0.74 -1.68
C MET A 230 4.19 0.90 -1.19
N THR A 231 3.44 1.87 -1.73
CA THR A 231 1.98 1.95 -1.52
C THR A 231 1.17 1.02 -2.43
N ILE A 232 1.77 0.42 -3.47
CA ILE A 232 1.17 -0.73 -4.17
C ILE A 232 1.22 -1.87 -3.19
N ARG A 233 0.05 -2.12 -2.61
CA ARG A 233 -0.14 -3.05 -1.49
C ARG A 233 -0.12 -4.50 -1.97
N ASP A 234 0.83 -4.92 -2.79
CA ASP A 234 1.16 -6.31 -3.05
C ASP A 234 2.68 -6.45 -2.85
N GLY A 235 3.06 -7.06 -1.73
CA GLY A 235 4.47 -7.20 -1.37
C GLY A 235 5.28 -8.02 -2.37
N ARG A 236 4.66 -8.96 -3.09
CA ARG A 236 5.39 -9.76 -4.10
C ARG A 236 5.68 -8.95 -5.35
N GLU A 237 4.69 -8.20 -5.83
CA GLU A 237 4.90 -7.34 -6.99
C GLU A 237 5.83 -6.17 -6.66
N ALA A 238 5.73 -5.59 -5.46
CA ALA A 238 6.69 -4.59 -4.99
C ALA A 238 8.13 -5.14 -5.00
N LYS A 239 8.35 -6.36 -4.49
CA LYS A 239 9.65 -7.04 -4.56
C LYS A 239 10.13 -7.22 -6.00
N ARG A 240 9.26 -7.75 -6.86
CA ARG A 240 9.59 -8.07 -8.25
C ARG A 240 9.98 -6.81 -9.02
N LEU A 241 9.21 -5.73 -8.85
CA LEU A 241 9.46 -4.44 -9.48
C LEU A 241 10.73 -3.78 -8.94
N ALA A 242 10.96 -3.79 -7.63
CA ALA A 242 12.16 -3.20 -7.04
C ALA A 242 13.44 -3.93 -7.51
N LEU A 243 13.42 -5.27 -7.51
CA LEU A 243 14.54 -6.07 -8.02
C LEU A 243 14.74 -5.90 -9.53
N PHE A 244 13.65 -5.75 -10.30
CA PHE A 244 13.71 -5.50 -11.73
C PHE A 244 14.30 -4.11 -12.03
N ALA A 245 13.85 -3.07 -11.33
CA ALA A 245 14.40 -1.71 -11.44
C ALA A 245 15.90 -1.67 -11.12
N MET A 246 16.33 -2.36 -10.06
CA MET A 246 17.75 -2.50 -9.71
C MET A 246 18.58 -3.22 -10.79
N ARG A 247 18.01 -4.24 -11.46
CA ARG A 247 18.69 -4.93 -12.57
C ARG A 247 18.84 -4.04 -13.80
N LEU A 248 17.84 -3.19 -14.07
CA LEU A 248 17.84 -2.30 -15.22
C LEU A 248 18.76 -1.10 -15.03
N ARG A 249 18.81 -0.54 -13.82
CA ARG A 249 19.75 0.52 -13.47
C ARG A 249 20.34 0.23 -12.09
N PRO A 250 21.55 -0.31 -12.01
CA PRO A 250 22.22 -0.57 -10.74
C PRO A 250 22.83 0.73 -10.18
N ASP A 251 22.01 1.59 -9.57
CA ASP A 251 22.43 2.88 -9.01
C ASP A 251 21.96 3.08 -7.55
N PHE A 252 22.39 4.17 -6.94
CA PHE A 252 22.07 4.48 -5.55
C PHE A 252 20.56 4.47 -5.25
N GLU A 253 19.74 5.13 -6.08
CA GLU A 253 18.29 5.26 -5.78
C GLU A 253 17.55 3.93 -5.90
N THR A 254 17.90 3.13 -6.89
CA THR A 254 17.31 1.79 -7.08
C THR A 254 17.79 0.81 -6.01
N TYR A 255 19.06 0.86 -5.60
CA TYR A 255 19.55 0.06 -4.47
C TYR A 255 18.84 0.42 -3.18
N CYS A 256 18.73 1.70 -2.87
CA CYS A 256 18.07 2.14 -1.64
C CYS A 256 16.57 1.79 -1.64
N THR A 257 15.88 1.92 -2.79
CA THR A 257 14.50 1.43 -2.95
C THR A 257 14.40 -0.08 -2.73
N ALA A 258 15.25 -0.86 -3.39
CA ALA A 258 15.23 -2.31 -3.29
C ALA A 258 15.56 -2.81 -1.87
N ALA A 259 16.54 -2.19 -1.19
CA ALA A 259 16.86 -2.49 0.20
C ALA A 259 15.65 -2.26 1.11
N GLN A 260 14.98 -1.10 0.99
CA GLN A 260 13.79 -0.78 1.78
C GLN A 260 12.60 -1.71 1.48
N VAL A 261 12.37 -2.08 0.23
CA VAL A 261 11.32 -3.06 -0.14
C VAL A 261 11.66 -4.44 0.42
N LEU A 262 12.91 -4.91 0.29
CA LEU A 262 13.32 -6.21 0.82
C LEU A 262 13.23 -6.25 2.34
N GLN A 263 13.64 -5.17 3.03
CA GLN A 263 13.41 -4.96 4.45
C GLN A 263 11.93 -5.03 4.78
N ALA A 264 11.10 -4.33 3.99
CA ALA A 264 9.66 -4.29 4.17
C ALA A 264 8.97 -5.67 4.05
N LEU A 265 9.62 -6.61 3.39
CA LEU A 265 9.12 -7.96 3.14
C LEU A 265 9.82 -9.04 3.96
N GLY A 266 10.67 -8.65 4.92
CA GLY A 266 11.37 -9.57 5.80
C GLY A 266 12.58 -10.29 5.19
N GLY A 267 13.00 -9.92 3.98
CA GLY A 267 14.16 -10.49 3.30
C GLY A 267 15.49 -9.87 3.75
N HIS A 268 15.79 -9.90 5.05
CA HIS A 268 16.86 -9.11 5.68
C HIS A 268 18.25 -9.41 5.13
N GLU A 269 18.61 -10.69 4.91
CA GLU A 269 19.91 -11.06 4.33
C GLU A 269 20.11 -10.44 2.95
N HIS A 270 19.08 -10.54 2.09
CA HIS A 270 19.11 -9.92 0.77
C HIS A 270 19.10 -8.39 0.85
N ALA A 271 18.37 -7.81 1.82
CA ALA A 271 18.32 -6.38 2.03
C ALA A 271 19.69 -5.81 2.45
N VAL A 272 20.43 -6.51 3.33
CA VAL A 272 21.79 -6.14 3.75
C VAL A 272 22.72 -6.09 2.54
N VAL A 273 22.72 -7.14 1.70
CA VAL A 273 23.54 -7.19 0.48
C VAL A 273 23.22 -6.03 -0.46
N VAL A 274 21.94 -5.68 -0.62
CA VAL A 274 21.53 -4.54 -1.46
C VAL A 274 21.90 -3.21 -0.81
N ALA A 275 21.82 -3.08 0.51
CA ALA A 275 22.23 -1.89 1.24
C ALA A 275 23.75 -1.65 1.18
N GLU A 276 24.57 -2.70 1.22
CA GLU A 276 26.00 -2.62 0.98
C GLU A 276 26.31 -2.07 -0.42
N ARG A 277 25.52 -2.45 -1.43
CA ARG A 277 25.61 -1.85 -2.77
C ARG A 277 25.15 -0.40 -2.79
N CYS A 278 24.11 -0.02 -2.03
CA CYS A 278 23.71 1.40 -1.91
C CYS A 278 24.87 2.23 -1.32
N LEU A 279 25.52 1.73 -0.27
CA LEU A 279 26.67 2.40 0.34
C LEU A 279 27.90 2.42 -0.58
N HIS A 280 28.18 1.34 -1.33
CA HIS A 280 29.28 1.34 -2.30
C HIS A 280 29.06 2.37 -3.42
N ALA A 281 27.82 2.54 -3.88
CA ALA A 281 27.47 3.54 -4.90
C ALA A 281 27.65 4.99 -4.42
N ARG A 282 27.42 5.27 -3.13
CA ARG A 282 27.73 6.56 -2.49
C ARG A 282 28.31 6.35 -1.08
N PRO A 283 29.65 6.22 -0.95
CA PRO A 283 30.30 5.85 0.31
C PRO A 283 30.13 6.85 1.46
N ASN A 284 29.85 8.11 1.14
CA ASN A 284 29.70 9.22 2.09
C ASN A 284 28.24 9.75 2.13
N ASP A 285 27.26 8.95 1.73
CA ASP A 285 25.86 9.37 1.80
C ASP A 285 25.23 8.93 3.14
N PRO A 286 24.73 9.86 3.98
CA PRO A 286 24.17 9.53 5.29
C PRO A 286 22.94 8.62 5.20
N LYS A 287 22.14 8.71 4.12
CA LYS A 287 20.98 7.83 3.93
C LYS A 287 21.40 6.38 3.70
N ALA A 288 22.46 6.13 2.92
CA ALA A 288 22.97 4.77 2.73
C ALA A 288 23.59 4.19 4.01
N MET A 289 24.37 4.99 4.75
CA MET A 289 24.92 4.58 6.05
C MET A 289 23.80 4.23 7.04
N PHE A 290 22.75 5.05 7.09
CA PHE A 290 21.56 4.78 7.90
C PHE A 290 20.86 3.47 7.50
N ILE A 291 20.56 3.27 6.22
CA ILE A 291 19.86 2.06 5.74
C ILE A 291 20.66 0.80 6.07
N LEU A 292 21.97 0.79 5.81
CA LEU A 292 22.82 -0.35 6.16
C LEU A 292 22.90 -0.55 7.67
N GLY A 293 23.03 0.54 8.44
CA GLY A 293 23.08 0.49 9.89
C GLY A 293 21.84 -0.14 10.51
N GLU A 294 20.65 0.28 10.07
CA GLU A 294 19.39 -0.29 10.54
C GLU A 294 19.25 -1.78 10.17
N LEU A 295 19.56 -2.14 8.92
CA LEU A 295 19.47 -3.52 8.46
C LEU A 295 20.44 -4.47 9.18
N GLN A 296 21.65 -4.00 9.51
CA GLN A 296 22.61 -4.76 10.30
C GLN A 296 22.08 -5.00 11.73
N ILE A 297 21.47 -4.00 12.37
CA ILE A 297 20.84 -4.15 13.69
C ILE A 297 19.69 -5.16 13.64
N GLU A 298 18.80 -5.07 12.64
CA GLU A 298 17.69 -6.00 12.48
C GLU A 298 18.16 -7.45 12.31
N SER A 299 19.25 -7.62 11.55
CA SER A 299 19.90 -8.91 11.31
C SER A 299 20.75 -9.42 12.48
N GLY A 300 20.81 -8.70 13.61
CA GLY A 300 21.54 -9.10 14.82
C GLY A 300 23.00 -8.60 14.91
N ASN A 301 23.52 -7.96 13.86
CA ASN A 301 24.88 -7.40 13.83
C ASN A 301 24.93 -5.99 14.44
N ILE A 302 24.62 -5.90 15.74
CA ILE A 302 24.40 -4.63 16.45
C ILE A 302 25.63 -3.70 16.36
N ASP A 303 26.84 -4.20 16.61
CA ASP A 303 28.05 -3.36 16.62
C ASP A 303 28.36 -2.73 15.25
N ARG A 304 28.27 -3.52 14.18
CA ARG A 304 28.44 -3.04 12.81
C ARG A 304 27.37 -2.01 12.46
N GLY A 305 26.13 -2.27 12.88
CA GLY A 305 25.03 -1.33 12.68
C GLY A 305 25.26 0.00 13.40
N GLN A 306 25.66 -0.03 14.67
CA GLN A 306 26.02 1.16 15.44
C GLN A 306 27.13 1.97 14.77
N GLN A 307 28.19 1.30 14.29
CA GLN A 307 29.29 1.97 13.59
C GLN A 307 28.79 2.74 12.36
N GLN A 308 27.91 2.14 11.54
CA GLN A 308 27.36 2.84 10.36
C GLN A 308 26.45 4.00 10.75
N LEU A 309 25.64 3.86 11.80
CA LEU A 309 24.79 4.96 12.26
C LEU A 309 25.62 6.13 12.82
N ARG A 310 26.72 5.87 13.53
CA ARG A 310 27.65 6.90 14.00
C ARG A 310 28.31 7.64 12.83
N ARG A 311 28.79 6.90 11.82
CA ARG A 311 29.33 7.51 10.59
C ARG A 311 28.29 8.37 9.86
N SER A 312 27.03 7.95 9.83
CA SER A 312 25.94 8.75 9.25
C SER A 312 25.78 10.10 9.95
N ILE A 313 25.97 10.14 11.28
CA ILE A 313 25.86 11.36 12.09
C ILE A 313 27.10 12.24 11.91
N GLU A 314 28.29 11.65 11.82
CA GLU A 314 29.54 12.38 11.54
C GLU A 314 29.46 13.13 10.21
N VAL A 315 28.91 12.48 9.17
CA VAL A 315 28.72 13.10 7.86
C VAL A 315 27.57 14.12 7.86
N SER A 316 26.49 13.84 8.59
CA SER A 316 25.32 14.71 8.66
C SER A 316 24.77 14.75 10.08
N PRO A 317 25.15 15.75 10.90
CA PRO A 317 24.65 15.90 12.26
C PRO A 317 23.11 16.05 12.33
N ALA A 318 22.53 16.56 11.24
CA ALA A 318 21.08 16.71 11.04
C ALA A 318 20.33 15.39 10.72
N CYS A 319 21.01 14.25 10.67
CA CYS A 319 20.39 12.94 10.41
C CYS A 319 19.64 12.41 11.65
N GLY A 320 18.47 12.99 11.93
CA GLY A 320 17.62 12.65 13.07
C GLY A 320 17.23 11.16 13.12
N ARG A 321 17.04 10.51 11.97
CA ARG A 321 16.78 9.07 11.88
C ARG A 321 17.92 8.20 12.41
N ALA A 322 19.18 8.57 12.14
CA ALA A 322 20.34 7.82 12.64
C ALA A 322 20.49 8.00 14.15
N ARG A 323 20.29 9.23 14.64
CA ARG A 323 20.28 9.54 16.08
C ARG A 323 19.19 8.77 16.83
N PHE A 324 17.97 8.77 16.30
CA PHE A 324 16.86 8.01 16.88
C PHE A 324 17.09 6.49 16.85
N ALA A 325 17.65 5.97 15.75
CA ALA A 325 17.99 4.54 15.65
C ALA A 325 19.06 4.13 16.67
N LEU A 326 20.13 4.91 16.86
CA LEU A 326 21.15 4.67 17.89
C LEU A 326 20.56 4.72 19.29
N ALA A 327 19.78 5.77 19.59
CA ALA A 327 19.10 5.90 20.87
C ALA A 327 18.24 4.67 21.17
N SER A 328 17.65 4.03 20.15
CA SER A 328 16.81 2.84 20.27
C SER A 328 17.53 1.54 20.59
N ILE A 329 18.85 1.55 20.66
CA ILE A 329 19.65 0.38 21.01
C ILE A 329 19.86 0.37 22.53
N THR A 330 19.58 -0.77 23.17
CA THR A 330 19.75 -0.91 24.62
C THR A 330 21.21 -0.65 25.01
N GLY A 331 21.41 0.16 26.06
CA GLY A 331 22.75 0.51 26.56
C GLY A 331 23.42 1.67 25.81
N SER A 332 22.84 2.20 24.74
CA SER A 332 23.35 3.41 24.10
C SER A 332 23.05 4.63 24.96
N THR A 333 24.08 5.37 25.38
CA THR A 333 23.94 6.62 26.14
C THR A 333 24.24 7.84 25.27
N ILE A 334 23.38 8.85 25.36
CA ILE A 334 23.55 10.15 24.70
C ILE A 334 24.21 11.10 25.70
N ALA A 335 25.28 11.77 25.31
CA ALA A 335 25.98 12.68 26.21
C ALA A 335 25.18 13.99 26.44
N ALA A 336 25.44 14.71 27.53
CA ALA A 336 24.64 15.89 27.89
C ALA A 336 24.82 17.06 26.90
N ASP A 337 26.02 17.23 26.38
CA ASP A 337 26.38 18.13 25.28
C ASP A 337 25.65 17.79 23.98
N GLU A 338 25.52 16.49 23.66
CA GLU A 338 24.76 16.00 22.51
C GLU A 338 23.26 16.35 22.60
N ILE A 339 22.69 16.46 23.82
CA ILE A 339 21.29 16.90 24.00
C ILE A 339 21.14 18.37 23.60
N SER A 340 22.06 19.24 24.01
CA SER A 340 22.00 20.67 23.67
C SER A 340 22.12 20.88 22.16
N GLU A 341 23.05 20.16 21.50
CA GLU A 341 23.15 20.14 20.03
C GLU A 341 21.83 19.68 19.39
N LEU A 342 21.28 18.56 19.86
CA LEU A 342 20.02 18.00 19.38
C LEU A 342 18.84 18.97 19.52
N GLN A 343 18.79 19.74 20.61
CA GLN A 343 17.77 20.76 20.83
C GLN A 343 17.88 21.86 19.78
N THR A 344 19.08 22.39 19.54
CA THR A 344 19.32 23.38 18.49
C THR A 344 18.90 22.87 17.11
N LEU A 345 19.28 21.64 16.75
CA LEU A 345 18.91 21.03 15.47
C LEU A 345 17.40 20.78 15.36
N ALA A 346 16.73 20.32 16.43
CA ALA A 346 15.30 20.06 16.41
C ALA A 346 14.45 21.33 16.18
N ASP A 347 14.98 22.49 16.57
CA ASP A 347 14.32 23.80 16.43
C ASP A 347 14.76 24.57 15.17
N ASP A 348 15.79 24.12 14.46
CA ASP A 348 16.18 24.67 13.16
C ASP A 348 15.07 24.47 12.10
N ALA A 349 14.63 25.55 11.46
CA ALA A 349 13.59 25.51 10.43
C ALA A 349 14.05 24.88 9.11
N SER A 350 15.36 24.88 8.83
CA SER A 350 15.95 24.36 7.60
C SER A 350 15.95 22.84 7.53
N ILE A 351 15.94 22.17 8.69
CA ILE A 351 15.94 20.71 8.77
C ILE A 351 14.52 20.17 8.48
N PRO A 352 14.37 19.10 7.67
CA PRO A 352 13.06 18.55 7.37
C PRO A 352 12.25 18.16 8.63
N PRO A 353 10.92 18.41 8.66
CA PRO A 353 10.08 18.07 9.82
C PRO A 353 10.21 16.63 10.35
N PRO A 354 10.33 15.58 9.52
CA PRO A 354 10.50 14.21 10.01
C PRO A 354 11.79 14.01 10.82
N GLU A 355 12.92 14.59 10.38
CA GLU A 355 14.20 14.47 11.09
C GLU A 355 14.15 15.16 12.45
N ARG A 356 13.60 16.37 12.50
CA ARG A 356 13.42 17.13 13.75
C ARG A 356 12.50 16.40 14.74
N THR A 357 11.48 15.72 14.23
CA THR A 357 10.58 14.92 15.05
C THR A 357 11.31 13.74 15.70
N LEU A 358 12.18 13.05 14.94
CA LEU A 358 13.00 11.95 15.44
C LEU A 358 14.03 12.40 16.49
N MET A 359 14.58 13.61 16.33
CA MET A 359 15.44 14.24 17.34
C MET A 359 14.69 14.52 18.65
N LEU A 360 13.44 14.99 18.60
CA LEU A 360 12.62 15.19 19.81
C LEU A 360 12.39 13.89 20.57
N TYR A 361 12.09 12.79 19.89
CA TYR A 361 12.01 11.47 20.55
C TYR A 361 13.33 11.06 21.19
N THR A 362 14.45 11.39 20.53
CA THR A 362 15.80 11.10 21.04
C THR A 362 16.10 11.87 22.33
N ILE A 363 15.81 13.18 22.35
CA ILE A 363 15.95 14.05 23.53
C ILE A 363 15.05 13.56 24.67
N ALA A 364 13.78 13.29 24.40
CA ALA A 364 12.81 12.88 25.40
C ALA A 364 13.21 11.58 26.11
N ARG A 365 13.73 10.60 25.36
CA ARG A 365 14.24 9.36 25.92
C ARG A 365 15.43 9.58 26.83
N ARG A 366 16.34 10.46 26.44
CA ARG A 366 17.48 10.78 27.29
C ARG A 366 17.06 11.50 28.58
N GLN A 367 16.09 12.41 28.49
CA GLN A 367 15.49 13.05 29.67
C GLN A 367 14.85 12.02 30.61
N GLU A 368 14.19 10.99 30.06
CA GLU A 368 13.61 9.89 30.84
C GLU A 368 14.69 9.04 31.53
N GLU A 369 15.78 8.71 30.84
CA GLU A 369 16.93 7.99 31.43
C GLU A 369 17.57 8.75 32.59
N LEU A 370 17.57 10.09 32.52
CA LEU A 370 18.07 10.97 33.58
C LEU A 370 17.05 11.20 34.71
N GLY A 371 15.85 10.62 34.62
CA GLY A 371 14.78 10.76 35.62
C GLY A 371 13.98 12.07 35.51
N HIS A 372 14.19 12.89 34.48
CA HIS A 372 13.47 14.15 34.25
C HIS A 372 12.12 13.93 33.56
N PHE A 373 11.21 13.17 34.19
CA PHE A 373 9.97 12.68 33.57
C PHE A 373 9.03 13.78 33.04
N GLY A 374 8.87 14.88 33.77
CA GLY A 374 8.03 16.00 33.30
C GLY A 374 8.57 16.67 32.03
N GLN A 375 9.90 16.86 31.96
CA GLN A 375 10.55 17.39 30.75
C GLN A 375 10.46 16.39 29.59
N ALA A 376 10.70 15.10 29.87
CA ALA A 376 10.57 14.04 28.88
C ALA A 376 9.16 14.02 28.28
N PHE A 377 8.12 14.08 29.10
CA PHE A 377 6.73 14.13 28.65
C PHE A 377 6.46 15.33 27.74
N ALA A 378 6.86 16.54 28.16
CA ALA A 378 6.71 17.74 27.36
C ALA A 378 7.41 17.64 26.00
N THR A 379 8.59 17.01 25.95
CA THR A 379 9.32 16.79 24.69
C THR A 379 8.63 15.74 23.80
N TYR A 380 8.13 14.64 24.36
CA TYR A 380 7.31 13.67 23.61
C TYR A 380 6.04 14.32 23.06
N GLN A 381 5.38 15.19 23.84
CA GLN A 381 4.22 15.95 23.40
C GLN A 381 4.55 16.88 22.22
N ARG A 382 5.69 17.60 22.27
CA ARG A 382 6.17 18.40 21.12
C ARG A 382 6.35 17.55 19.85
N ALA A 383 6.86 16.33 19.99
CA ALA A 383 7.01 15.40 18.86
C ALA A 383 5.65 14.94 18.31
N SER A 384 4.72 14.60 19.20
CA SER A 384 3.34 14.25 18.88
C SER A 384 2.61 15.39 18.13
N ASP A 385 2.67 16.62 18.65
CA ASP A 385 2.01 17.79 18.05
C ASP A 385 2.56 18.09 16.65
N ARG A 386 3.87 17.94 16.43
CA ARG A 386 4.48 18.06 15.09
C ARG A 386 3.93 17.01 14.13
N LYS A 387 3.78 15.76 14.57
CA LYS A 387 3.20 14.68 13.75
C LYS A 387 1.72 14.90 13.48
N LYS A 388 0.95 15.36 14.47
CA LYS A 388 -0.46 15.71 14.32
C LYS A 388 -0.66 16.82 13.30
N ARG A 389 0.14 17.90 13.36
CA ARG A 389 0.11 18.98 12.36
C ARG A 389 0.42 18.46 10.95
N GLY A 390 1.46 17.63 10.79
CA GLY A 390 1.79 17.02 9.50
C GLY A 390 0.69 16.10 8.95
N LEU A 391 0.03 15.33 9.83
CA LEU A 391 -1.11 14.51 9.48
C LEU A 391 -2.29 15.36 9.00
N LEU A 392 -2.71 16.36 9.79
CA LEU A 392 -3.86 17.21 9.45
C LEU A 392 -3.63 18.05 8.19
N ALA A 393 -2.39 18.40 7.87
CA ALA A 393 -2.04 19.06 6.62
C ALA A 393 -2.25 18.16 5.38
N THR A 394 -2.15 16.84 5.54
CA THR A 394 -2.30 15.87 4.43
C THR A 394 -3.63 15.12 4.45
N ASN A 395 -4.28 15.06 5.61
CA ASN A 395 -5.55 14.40 5.84
C ASN A 395 -6.32 15.17 6.94
N PRO A 396 -7.10 16.21 6.58
CA PRO A 396 -7.76 17.08 7.55
C PRO A 396 -8.87 16.38 8.36
N ASN A 397 -9.40 15.26 7.86
CA ASN A 397 -10.45 14.48 8.52
C ASN A 397 -9.98 13.03 8.70
N PRO A 398 -9.07 12.75 9.66
CA PRO A 398 -8.69 11.38 9.96
C PRO A 398 -9.92 10.60 10.43
N GLU A 399 -10.24 9.51 9.74
CA GLU A 399 -11.46 8.73 9.97
C GLU A 399 -11.45 8.05 11.35
N ASN A 400 -12.58 8.16 12.07
CA ASN A 400 -12.76 7.63 13.42
C ASN A 400 -12.79 6.09 13.43
N PHE A 401 -11.94 5.48 14.26
CA PHE A 401 -11.91 4.03 14.42
C PHE A 401 -13.15 3.47 15.11
N LEU A 402 -13.73 4.20 16.06
CA LEU A 402 -14.93 3.78 16.77
C LEU A 402 -16.12 3.58 15.82
N ASP A 403 -16.32 4.52 14.89
CA ASP A 403 -17.38 4.41 13.89
C ASP A 403 -17.22 3.14 13.04
N ARG A 404 -15.98 2.78 12.67
CA ARG A 404 -15.69 1.53 11.95
C ARG A 404 -15.99 0.29 12.80
N VAL A 405 -15.70 0.33 14.10
CA VAL A 405 -16.00 -0.75 15.03
C VAL A 405 -17.51 -0.93 15.15
N TYR A 406 -18.28 0.14 15.36
CA TYR A 406 -19.74 0.09 15.42
C TYR A 406 -20.36 -0.48 14.13
N ALA A 407 -19.92 -0.02 12.96
CA ALA A 407 -20.38 -0.54 11.68
C ALA A 407 -20.06 -2.03 11.49
N THR A 408 -18.88 -2.46 11.96
CA THR A 408 -18.48 -3.87 11.89
C THR A 408 -19.36 -4.73 12.81
N MET A 409 -19.58 -4.30 14.04
CA MET A 409 -20.37 -5.04 15.02
C MET A 409 -21.84 -5.16 14.61
N SER A 410 -22.41 -4.11 14.00
CA SER A 410 -23.80 -4.11 13.55
C SER A 410 -24.04 -5.00 12.32
N GLN A 411 -23.07 -5.09 11.42
CA GLN A 411 -23.19 -5.87 10.18
C GLN A 411 -22.84 -7.35 10.34
N TYR A 412 -21.88 -7.68 11.21
CA TYR A 412 -21.28 -9.02 11.26
C TYR A 412 -21.57 -9.73 12.60
N GLY A 413 -22.77 -10.28 12.71
CA GLY A 413 -23.23 -11.07 13.86
C GLY A 413 -22.96 -12.57 13.75
N ARG A 414 -23.40 -13.33 14.75
CA ARG A 414 -23.22 -14.79 14.83
C ARG A 414 -23.75 -15.54 13.60
N ASP A 415 -24.97 -15.22 13.16
CA ASP A 415 -25.61 -15.89 12.01
C ASP A 415 -24.82 -15.72 10.71
N PHE A 416 -24.18 -14.55 10.55
CA PHE A 416 -23.34 -14.25 9.40
C PHE A 416 -22.14 -15.21 9.31
N PHE A 417 -21.47 -15.48 10.43
CA PHE A 417 -20.31 -16.36 10.48
C PHE A 417 -20.70 -17.83 10.47
N GLN A 418 -21.77 -18.21 11.16
CA GLN A 418 -22.25 -19.61 11.16
C GLN A 418 -22.65 -20.07 9.75
N SER A 419 -23.31 -19.21 8.96
CA SER A 419 -23.63 -19.52 7.55
C SER A 419 -22.42 -19.68 6.63
N ARG A 420 -21.21 -19.32 7.10
CA ARG A 420 -19.95 -19.34 6.33
C ARG A 420 -18.86 -20.24 6.93
N CYS A 421 -19.14 -20.96 8.02
CA CYS A 421 -18.15 -21.75 8.75
C CYS A 421 -17.42 -22.81 7.89
N ASN A 422 -18.06 -23.32 6.83
CA ASN A 422 -17.52 -24.35 5.93
C ASN A 422 -16.98 -23.80 4.59
N CYS A 423 -16.98 -22.48 4.38
CA CYS A 423 -16.54 -21.88 3.12
C CYS A 423 -15.01 -21.90 2.97
N GLY A 424 -14.28 -21.72 4.08
CA GLY A 424 -12.82 -21.66 4.14
C GLY A 424 -12.10 -23.00 3.96
N LEU A 425 -10.83 -23.01 4.39
CA LEU A 425 -10.00 -24.21 4.45
C LEU A 425 -9.86 -24.69 5.90
N PRO A 426 -10.21 -25.96 6.22
CA PRO A 426 -10.05 -26.52 7.56
C PRO A 426 -8.58 -26.89 7.80
N THR A 427 -7.77 -25.92 8.20
CA THR A 427 -6.35 -26.10 8.50
C THR A 427 -5.96 -25.29 9.72
N GLU A 428 -5.12 -25.89 10.57
CA GLU A 428 -4.55 -25.25 11.76
C GLU A 428 -3.20 -24.60 11.48
N ARG A 429 -2.62 -24.82 10.29
CA ARG A 429 -1.27 -24.32 9.95
C ARG A 429 -1.08 -22.82 10.23
N PRO A 430 -2.01 -21.92 9.84
CA PRO A 430 -1.84 -20.51 10.17
C PRO A 430 -2.21 -20.24 11.63
N VAL A 431 -1.25 -19.67 12.37
CA VAL A 431 -1.46 -19.17 13.74
C VAL A 431 -1.31 -17.66 13.72
N PHE A 432 -2.23 -16.94 14.36
CA PHE A 432 -2.22 -15.47 14.35
C PHE A 432 -1.94 -14.92 15.74
N ILE A 433 -0.89 -14.10 15.87
CA ILE A 433 -0.63 -13.33 17.09
C ILE A 433 -1.19 -11.92 16.90
N VAL A 434 -2.20 -11.58 17.71
CA VAL A 434 -2.95 -10.31 17.62
C VAL A 434 -2.90 -9.54 18.94
N GLY A 435 -3.16 -8.23 18.89
CA GLY A 435 -3.18 -7.36 20.07
C GLY A 435 -2.92 -5.91 19.71
N LEU A 436 -2.64 -5.09 20.71
CA LEU A 436 -2.16 -3.73 20.48
C LEU A 436 -0.64 -3.74 20.18
N PRO A 437 -0.11 -2.77 19.43
CA PRO A 437 1.33 -2.55 19.41
C PRO A 437 1.86 -2.46 20.84
N ARG A 438 3.04 -3.03 21.11
CA ARG A 438 3.69 -3.01 22.44
C ARG A 438 2.99 -3.84 23.54
N SER A 439 2.02 -4.69 23.21
CA SER A 439 1.37 -5.63 24.16
C SER A 439 2.08 -6.97 24.35
N GLY A 440 3.32 -7.11 23.86
CA GLY A 440 4.10 -8.36 23.97
C GLY A 440 4.04 -9.30 22.76
N THR A 441 3.31 -8.92 21.69
CA THR A 441 3.18 -9.75 20.47
C THR A 441 4.51 -10.24 19.88
N THR A 442 5.52 -9.38 19.80
CA THR A 442 6.86 -9.77 19.32
C THR A 442 7.53 -10.77 20.26
N LEU A 443 7.46 -10.56 21.58
CA LEU A 443 8.06 -11.47 22.55
C LEU A 443 7.43 -12.87 22.42
N THR A 444 6.10 -12.92 22.34
CA THR A 444 5.36 -14.17 22.13
C THR A 444 5.75 -14.87 20.83
N GLU A 445 5.92 -14.14 19.73
CA GLU A 445 6.42 -14.72 18.48
C GLU A 445 7.83 -15.27 18.64
N GLN A 446 8.74 -14.56 19.31
CA GLN A 446 10.12 -15.03 19.52
C GLN A 446 10.15 -16.33 20.33
N ILE A 447 9.43 -16.38 21.46
CA ILE A 447 9.30 -17.59 22.28
C ILE A 447 8.78 -18.75 21.42
N LEU A 448 7.68 -18.53 20.70
CA LEU A 448 7.01 -19.59 19.96
C LEU A 448 7.82 -20.08 18.76
N SER A 449 8.45 -19.16 18.03
CA SER A 449 9.25 -19.48 16.84
C SER A 449 10.65 -20.03 17.13
N SER A 450 11.02 -20.12 18.40
CA SER A 450 12.19 -20.89 18.83
C SER A 450 11.87 -22.40 18.85
N HIS A 451 10.59 -22.79 18.83
CA HIS A 451 10.18 -24.19 18.74
C HIS A 451 10.43 -24.75 17.32
N PRO A 452 10.99 -25.97 17.17
CA PRO A 452 11.36 -26.53 15.85
C PRO A 452 10.17 -26.67 14.87
N ASP A 453 8.98 -26.95 15.38
CA ASP A 453 7.76 -27.09 14.57
C ASP A 453 7.03 -25.75 14.27
N VAL A 454 7.62 -24.62 14.59
CA VAL A 454 7.00 -23.29 14.40
C VAL A 454 7.90 -22.38 13.58
N PHE A 455 7.39 -21.94 12.43
CA PHE A 455 7.99 -20.87 11.68
C PHE A 455 7.29 -19.54 11.99
N GLY A 456 8.01 -18.53 12.49
CA GLY A 456 7.45 -17.18 12.54
C GLY A 456 7.65 -16.45 11.22
N ALA A 457 6.56 -15.88 10.70
CA ALA A 457 6.57 -15.13 9.44
C ALA A 457 6.69 -13.61 9.66
N GLY A 458 6.70 -13.13 10.91
CA GLY A 458 6.69 -11.71 11.24
C GLY A 458 5.36 -11.04 10.88
N GLU A 459 5.43 -9.74 10.55
CA GLU A 459 4.26 -8.91 10.22
C GLU A 459 3.84 -9.05 8.75
N LEU A 460 2.88 -9.94 8.47
CA LEU A 460 2.35 -10.13 7.13
C LEU A 460 1.22 -9.14 6.83
N HIS A 461 1.34 -8.45 5.69
CA HIS A 461 0.34 -7.48 5.27
C HIS A 461 -0.76 -8.09 4.37
N ASP A 462 -0.65 -9.38 4.03
CA ASP A 462 -1.49 -10.05 3.03
C ASP A 462 -2.99 -10.00 3.36
N LEU A 463 -3.38 -10.25 4.61
CA LEU A 463 -4.79 -10.17 5.02
C LEU A 463 -5.37 -8.76 4.90
N SER A 464 -4.56 -7.73 5.19
CA SER A 464 -4.97 -6.34 4.98
C SER A 464 -5.19 -6.01 3.51
N ILE A 465 -4.46 -6.68 2.61
CA ILE A 465 -4.55 -6.53 1.17
C ILE A 465 -5.82 -7.21 0.66
N ILE A 466 -6.04 -8.46 1.07
CA ILE A 466 -7.23 -9.24 0.78
C ILE A 466 -8.48 -8.46 1.20
N GLY A 467 -8.55 -7.99 2.44
CA GLY A 467 -9.70 -7.24 2.93
C GLY A 467 -9.98 -6.00 2.07
N ARG A 468 -8.95 -5.23 1.73
CA ARG A 468 -9.16 -4.05 0.89
C ARG A 468 -9.60 -4.38 -0.53
N ASN A 469 -9.12 -5.47 -1.11
CA ASN A 469 -9.55 -5.89 -2.44
C ASN A 469 -11.03 -6.30 -2.44
N ILE A 470 -11.48 -7.01 -1.40
CA ILE A 470 -12.91 -7.33 -1.21
C ILE A 470 -13.74 -6.04 -1.13
N ALA A 471 -13.28 -5.09 -0.32
CA ALA A 471 -13.96 -3.82 -0.13
C ALA A 471 -14.01 -2.96 -1.41
N ALA A 472 -12.93 -2.95 -2.19
CA ALA A 472 -12.85 -2.21 -3.46
C ALA A 472 -13.74 -2.78 -4.56
N SER A 473 -14.12 -4.05 -4.48
CA SER A 473 -15.03 -4.72 -5.42
C SER A 473 -16.52 -4.50 -5.08
N SER A 474 -16.85 -3.72 -4.03
CA SER A 474 -18.22 -3.49 -3.59
C SER A 474 -18.87 -2.22 -4.22
N PRO A 475 -20.02 -2.34 -4.90
CA PRO A 475 -20.82 -1.21 -5.39
C PRO A 475 -21.20 -0.24 -4.27
N GLY A 476 -21.01 1.06 -4.50
CA GLY A 476 -21.33 2.11 -3.51
C GLY A 476 -20.21 2.41 -2.51
N SER A 477 -19.05 1.74 -2.61
CA SER A 477 -17.87 2.20 -1.87
C SER A 477 -17.46 3.57 -2.41
N ILE A 478 -17.82 4.65 -1.72
CA ILE A 478 -17.17 5.94 -1.92
C ILE A 478 -15.70 5.68 -1.62
N ARG A 479 -14.85 5.72 -2.65
CA ARG A 479 -13.40 5.68 -2.51
C ARG A 479 -12.96 6.97 -1.83
N ARG A 480 -13.17 7.06 -0.51
CA ARG A 480 -12.59 8.13 0.30
C ARG A 480 -11.08 8.00 0.16
N SER A 481 -10.47 9.02 -0.42
CA SER A 481 -9.03 9.18 -0.47
C SER A 481 -8.48 9.09 0.95
N GLY A 482 -7.75 8.02 1.27
CA GLY A 482 -7.14 7.83 2.58
C GLY A 482 -7.47 6.48 3.22
N ASN A 483 -6.48 5.60 3.22
CA ASN A 483 -6.25 4.48 4.14
C ASN A 483 -7.36 4.02 5.11
N LYS A 484 -7.66 2.70 5.00
CA LYS A 484 -8.28 1.79 5.98
C LYS A 484 -9.82 1.79 5.98
N LEU A 485 -10.38 1.13 4.97
CA LEU A 485 -11.78 0.69 4.96
C LEU A 485 -12.10 -0.12 6.25
N PRO A 486 -13.37 -0.14 6.72
CA PRO A 486 -13.80 -1.00 7.83
C PRO A 486 -13.47 -2.47 7.58
N PHE A 487 -13.73 -3.34 8.57
CA PHE A 487 -13.78 -4.78 8.32
C PHE A 487 -14.51 -5.02 6.98
N PRO A 488 -13.89 -5.74 6.04
CA PRO A 488 -14.02 -5.41 4.64
C PRO A 488 -15.47 -5.52 4.17
N PRO A 489 -16.14 -4.41 3.81
CA PRO A 489 -17.49 -4.46 3.27
C PRO A 489 -17.48 -5.31 1.99
N GLY A 490 -18.56 -6.03 1.71
CA GLY A 490 -18.62 -6.94 0.58
C GLY A 490 -18.29 -8.39 0.91
N LEU A 491 -17.91 -8.70 2.14
CA LEU A 491 -17.79 -10.09 2.60
C LEU A 491 -19.09 -10.88 2.44
N GLU A 492 -20.24 -10.21 2.54
CA GLU A 492 -21.56 -10.81 2.32
C GLU A 492 -21.76 -11.34 0.89
N ARG A 493 -20.99 -10.80 -0.08
CA ARG A 493 -21.12 -11.09 -1.52
C ARG A 493 -20.18 -12.19 -2.00
N LEU A 494 -19.19 -12.57 -1.19
CA LEU A 494 -18.25 -13.61 -1.59
C LEU A 494 -18.97 -14.96 -1.63
N SER A 495 -18.82 -15.67 -2.74
CA SER A 495 -19.27 -17.05 -2.82
C SER A 495 -18.35 -17.96 -2.00
N PRO A 496 -18.80 -19.17 -1.62
CA PRO A 496 -17.93 -20.17 -1.00
C PRO A 496 -16.67 -20.49 -1.83
N SER A 497 -16.77 -20.41 -3.17
CA SER A 497 -15.65 -20.60 -4.09
C SER A 497 -14.61 -19.48 -3.97
N ASP A 498 -15.07 -18.22 -3.88
CA ASP A 498 -14.18 -17.06 -3.71
C ASP A 498 -13.41 -17.15 -2.40
N ILE A 499 -14.11 -17.42 -1.30
CA ILE A 499 -13.55 -17.61 0.04
C ILE A 499 -12.47 -18.70 0.01
N ARG A 500 -12.80 -19.87 -0.53
CA ARG A 500 -11.86 -20.99 -0.63
C ARG A 500 -10.66 -20.66 -1.52
N GLY A 501 -10.88 -19.94 -2.62
CA GLY A 501 -9.82 -19.48 -3.53
C GLY A 501 -8.85 -18.52 -2.84
N ILE A 502 -9.37 -17.57 -2.08
CA ILE A 502 -8.57 -16.63 -1.27
C ILE A 502 -7.76 -17.40 -0.22
N ALA A 503 -8.41 -18.30 0.54
CA ALA A 503 -7.76 -19.10 1.57
C ALA A 503 -6.64 -19.98 0.98
N LYS A 504 -6.85 -20.60 -0.19
CA LYS A 504 -5.83 -21.38 -0.91
C LYS A 504 -4.61 -20.52 -1.30
N ARG A 505 -4.82 -19.30 -1.79
CA ARG A 505 -3.73 -18.39 -2.17
C ARG A 505 -2.91 -17.97 -0.96
N HIS A 506 -3.57 -17.60 0.14
CA HIS A 506 -2.90 -17.22 1.38
C HIS A 506 -2.12 -18.41 1.97
N LEU A 507 -2.74 -19.60 2.07
CA LEU A 507 -2.05 -20.80 2.54
C LEU A 507 -0.85 -21.18 1.66
N SER A 508 -0.96 -21.01 0.33
CA SER A 508 0.15 -21.23 -0.59
C SER A 508 1.28 -20.22 -0.36
N ALA A 509 0.95 -18.97 0.02
CA ALA A 509 1.93 -17.98 0.42
C ALA A 509 2.74 -18.41 1.62
N LEU A 510 2.06 -18.87 2.67
CA LEU A 510 2.72 -19.37 3.89
C LEU A 510 3.60 -20.58 3.58
N LYS A 511 3.12 -21.53 2.75
CA LYS A 511 3.91 -22.70 2.31
C LYS A 511 5.17 -22.33 1.51
N MET A 512 5.19 -21.19 0.83
CA MET A 512 6.40 -20.73 0.13
C MET A 512 7.43 -20.11 1.07
N MET A 513 7.00 -19.61 2.23
CA MET A 513 7.90 -19.09 3.26
C MET A 513 8.52 -20.23 4.07
N ASP A 514 7.69 -21.20 4.48
CA ASP A 514 8.14 -22.43 5.11
C ASP A 514 7.24 -23.61 4.73
N ARG A 515 7.90 -24.72 4.34
CA ARG A 515 7.25 -25.99 3.97
C ARG A 515 7.26 -27.02 5.10
N SER A 516 8.10 -26.82 6.11
CA SER A 516 8.52 -27.89 7.03
C SER A 516 7.82 -27.82 8.39
N SER A 517 7.75 -26.64 8.99
CA SER A 517 7.15 -26.43 10.30
C SER A 517 5.66 -26.74 10.28
N ARG A 518 5.11 -27.27 11.38
CA ARG A 518 3.68 -27.53 11.53
C ARG A 518 2.87 -26.25 11.47
N TYR A 519 3.34 -25.22 12.17
CA TYR A 519 2.68 -23.92 12.27
C TYR A 519 3.49 -22.82 11.58
N VAL A 520 2.77 -21.90 10.92
CA VAL A 520 3.30 -20.64 10.41
C VAL A 520 2.60 -19.51 11.14
N VAL A 521 3.36 -18.75 11.93
CA VAL A 521 2.86 -17.67 12.78
C VAL A 521 2.89 -16.35 12.01
N ASP A 522 1.72 -15.79 11.72
CA ASP A 522 1.56 -14.40 11.29
C ASP A 522 1.36 -13.51 12.54
N LYS A 523 2.41 -12.78 12.91
CA LYS A 523 2.36 -11.81 13.98
C LYS A 523 2.13 -10.44 13.38
N MET A 524 0.87 -10.05 13.28
CA MET A 524 0.46 -8.69 12.93
C MET A 524 -0.52 -8.23 14.02
N PRO A 525 -0.13 -7.33 14.95
CA PRO A 525 -0.98 -7.00 16.09
C PRO A 525 -2.38 -6.56 15.66
N THR A 526 -2.44 -5.75 14.61
CA THR A 526 -3.68 -5.18 14.06
C THR A 526 -4.57 -6.18 13.32
N ASN A 527 -4.15 -7.45 13.12
CA ASN A 527 -5.03 -8.51 12.59
C ASN A 527 -6.24 -8.78 13.49
N PHE A 528 -6.26 -8.27 14.73
CA PHE A 528 -7.47 -8.24 15.56
C PHE A 528 -8.67 -7.60 14.82
N GLN A 529 -8.41 -6.63 13.94
CA GLN A 529 -9.44 -5.97 13.12
C GLN A 529 -10.00 -6.89 12.03
N LEU A 530 -9.30 -7.98 11.69
CA LEU A 530 -9.60 -8.89 10.59
C LEU A 530 -9.96 -10.30 11.08
N LEU A 531 -10.19 -10.52 12.37
CA LEU A 531 -10.50 -11.86 12.91
C LEU A 531 -11.75 -12.48 12.27
N GLY A 532 -12.77 -11.68 11.94
CA GLY A 532 -13.91 -12.20 11.19
C GLY A 532 -13.52 -12.77 9.82
N LEU A 533 -12.60 -12.13 9.09
CA LEU A 533 -12.12 -12.59 7.78
C LEU A 533 -11.27 -13.85 7.96
N ILE A 534 -10.39 -13.83 8.97
CA ILE A 534 -9.57 -15.00 9.35
C ILE A 534 -10.49 -16.20 9.64
N SER A 535 -11.56 -16.02 10.41
CA SER A 535 -12.50 -17.09 10.76
C SER A 535 -13.17 -17.73 9.55
N ILE A 536 -13.47 -16.93 8.52
CA ILE A 536 -14.11 -17.40 7.29
C ILE A 536 -13.10 -18.11 6.39
N LEU A 537 -11.86 -17.62 6.31
CA LEU A 537 -10.81 -18.22 5.50
C LEU A 537 -10.24 -19.50 6.12
N PHE A 538 -10.06 -19.51 7.44
CA PHE A 538 -9.39 -20.54 8.23
C PHE A 538 -10.15 -20.80 9.54
N PRO A 539 -11.26 -21.56 9.48
CA PRO A 539 -12.11 -21.81 10.66
C PRO A 539 -11.40 -22.54 11.81
N HIS A 540 -10.27 -23.21 11.55
CA HIS A 540 -9.48 -23.92 12.57
C HIS A 540 -8.16 -23.21 12.90
N ALA A 541 -8.00 -21.95 12.50
CA ALA A 541 -6.81 -21.18 12.87
C ALA A 541 -6.78 -20.91 14.38
N LYS A 542 -5.61 -21.04 14.99
CA LYS A 542 -5.43 -20.71 16.41
C LYS A 542 -5.04 -19.23 16.56
N ILE A 543 -5.66 -18.53 17.50
CA ILE A 543 -5.41 -17.10 17.76
C ILE A 543 -4.73 -16.95 19.11
N ILE A 544 -3.61 -16.23 19.14
CA ILE A 544 -2.92 -15.85 20.37
C ILE A 544 -3.15 -14.36 20.57
N HIS A 545 -3.94 -14.00 21.57
CA HIS A 545 -4.31 -12.63 21.89
C HIS A 545 -3.38 -12.08 22.98
N CYS A 546 -2.42 -11.26 22.58
CA CYS A 546 -1.48 -10.63 23.51
C CYS A 546 -2.08 -9.38 24.15
N LYS A 547 -2.20 -9.40 25.48
CA LYS A 547 -2.74 -8.31 26.29
C LYS A 547 -1.67 -7.78 27.23
N ARG A 548 -1.74 -6.49 27.49
CA ARG A 548 -0.92 -5.76 28.45
C ARG A 548 -1.77 -4.64 29.02
N ASN A 549 -1.42 -4.17 30.22
CA ASN A 549 -2.00 -2.99 30.81
C ASN A 549 -2.11 -1.84 29.78
N LEU A 550 -3.30 -1.24 29.65
CA LEU A 550 -3.56 -0.27 28.60
C LEU A 550 -2.80 1.05 28.83
N LEU A 551 -2.63 1.48 30.08
CA LEU A 551 -1.88 2.69 30.41
C LEU A 551 -0.39 2.53 30.05
N ASP A 552 0.20 1.38 30.39
CA ASP A 552 1.56 1.04 29.97
C ASP A 552 1.69 0.94 28.45
N THR A 553 0.66 0.41 27.77
CA THR A 553 0.63 0.33 26.32
C THR A 553 0.58 1.72 25.68
N CYS A 554 -0.29 2.62 26.17
CA CYS A 554 -0.39 4.02 25.74
C CYS A 554 0.96 4.72 25.88
N VAL A 555 1.55 4.69 27.08
CA VAL A 555 2.83 5.34 27.36
C VAL A 555 3.95 4.71 26.55
N SER A 556 3.95 3.38 26.35
CA SER A 556 4.94 2.74 25.49
C SER A 556 4.80 3.14 24.02
N CYS A 557 3.59 3.32 23.50
CA CYS A 557 3.35 3.78 22.14
C CYS A 557 3.72 5.26 21.97
N PHE A 558 3.28 6.12 22.90
CA PHE A 558 3.54 7.56 22.93
C PHE A 558 5.03 7.90 22.89
N ARG A 559 5.86 7.15 23.63
CA ARG A 559 7.32 7.33 23.67
C ARG A 559 8.05 6.88 22.39
N ASN A 560 7.37 6.23 21.46
CA ASN A 560 7.95 5.68 20.23
C ASN A 560 7.39 6.37 18.99
N ASN A 561 8.15 6.32 17.89
CA ASN A 561 7.75 6.94 16.63
C ASN A 561 6.76 6.07 15.82
N PHE A 562 5.57 5.81 16.36
CA PHE A 562 4.51 5.09 15.64
C PHE A 562 3.67 6.00 14.72
N SER A 563 2.93 5.42 13.78
CA SER A 563 1.91 6.15 13.02
C SER A 563 0.65 6.44 13.86
N TRP A 564 -0.19 7.37 13.40
CA TRP A 564 -1.49 7.63 14.02
C TRP A 564 -2.34 6.33 14.06
N PRO A 565 -3.06 6.06 15.17
CA PRO A 565 -3.29 6.92 16.34
C PRO A 565 -2.22 6.85 17.44
N PHE A 566 -1.22 5.96 17.32
CA PHE A 566 -0.36 5.54 18.43
C PHE A 566 0.67 6.56 18.95
N PHE A 567 0.69 7.78 18.42
CA PHE A 567 1.54 8.86 18.93
C PHE A 567 0.75 9.93 19.70
N GLU A 568 -0.58 9.84 19.74
CA GLU A 568 -1.47 10.83 20.35
C GLU A 568 -2.34 10.16 21.41
N LEU A 569 -2.29 10.66 22.65
CA LEU A 569 -2.92 10.01 23.82
C LEU A 569 -4.45 9.91 23.66
N ASP A 570 -5.12 10.99 23.28
CA ASP A 570 -6.58 11.02 23.13
C ASP A 570 -7.05 10.06 22.02
N ALA A 571 -6.41 10.12 20.85
CA ALA A 571 -6.70 9.22 19.74
C ALA A 571 -6.41 7.75 20.08
N MET A 572 -5.42 7.48 20.94
CA MET A 572 -5.17 6.13 21.46
C MET A 572 -6.27 5.67 22.41
N ALA A 573 -6.82 6.55 23.25
CA ALA A 573 -7.91 6.19 24.15
C ALA A 573 -9.13 5.69 23.36
N ASP A 574 -9.57 6.45 22.35
CA ASP A 574 -10.64 6.04 21.44
C ASP A 574 -10.32 4.73 20.71
N TYR A 575 -9.06 4.59 20.29
CA TYR A 575 -8.61 3.37 19.62
C TYR A 575 -8.68 2.14 20.55
N MET A 576 -8.33 2.30 21.82
CA MET A 576 -8.35 1.24 22.82
C MET A 576 -9.77 0.82 23.20
N ASP A 577 -10.70 1.77 23.31
CA ASP A 577 -12.12 1.45 23.48
C ASP A 577 -12.64 0.63 22.31
N GLY A 578 -12.40 1.09 21.08
CA GLY A 578 -12.77 0.36 19.87
C GLY A 578 -12.15 -1.03 19.82
N TYR A 579 -10.89 -1.17 20.24
CA TYR A 579 -10.21 -2.46 20.33
C TYR A 579 -10.86 -3.40 21.36
N ARG A 580 -11.16 -2.93 22.57
CA ARG A 580 -11.84 -3.71 23.61
C ARG A 580 -13.23 -4.16 23.13
N MET A 581 -13.99 -3.25 22.55
CA MET A 581 -15.33 -3.52 22.01
C MET A 581 -15.27 -4.57 20.90
N LEU A 582 -14.35 -4.40 19.94
CA LEU A 582 -14.23 -5.31 18.81
C LEU A 582 -13.76 -6.71 19.23
N MET A 583 -12.80 -6.80 20.17
CA MET A 583 -12.36 -8.11 20.69
C MET A 583 -13.46 -8.83 21.46
N ARG A 584 -14.25 -8.12 22.28
CA ARG A 584 -15.43 -8.70 22.95
C ARG A 584 -16.46 -9.20 21.94
N HIS A 585 -16.72 -8.41 20.90
CA HIS A 585 -17.61 -8.82 19.80
C HIS A 585 -17.12 -10.12 19.16
N TRP A 586 -15.84 -10.19 18.76
CA TRP A 586 -15.27 -11.40 18.18
C TRP A 586 -15.35 -12.62 19.08
N GLN A 587 -15.05 -12.49 20.37
CA GLN A 587 -15.21 -13.58 21.35
C GLN A 587 -16.66 -14.09 21.43
N SER A 588 -17.65 -13.24 21.17
CA SER A 588 -19.07 -13.60 21.23
C SER A 588 -19.64 -14.22 19.95
N VAL A 589 -19.06 -13.91 18.78
CA VAL A 589 -19.64 -14.28 17.47
C VAL A 589 -18.79 -15.27 16.66
N LEU A 590 -17.49 -15.40 16.95
CA LEU A 590 -16.58 -16.30 16.24
C LEU A 590 -16.39 -17.60 17.01
N SER A 591 -16.16 -18.70 16.28
CA SER A 591 -15.83 -20.02 16.82
C SER A 591 -14.33 -20.31 16.80
N LEU A 592 -13.49 -19.27 16.79
CA LEU A 592 -12.03 -19.41 16.78
C LEU A 592 -11.51 -19.72 18.18
N ASP A 593 -10.53 -20.61 18.26
CA ASP A 593 -9.80 -20.86 19.51
C ASP A 593 -8.87 -19.69 19.80
N VAL A 594 -9.07 -19.04 20.95
CA VAL A 594 -8.29 -17.87 21.39
C VAL A 594 -7.58 -18.17 22.69
N PHE A 595 -6.25 -18.04 22.69
CA PHE A 595 -5.42 -18.07 23.90
C PHE A 595 -5.04 -16.65 24.32
N GLU A 596 -5.44 -16.23 25.53
CA GLU A 596 -5.02 -14.93 26.08
C GLU A 596 -3.59 -15.03 26.66
N MET A 597 -2.63 -14.33 26.06
CA MET A 597 -1.27 -14.19 26.56
C MET A 597 -1.13 -12.83 27.25
N ARG A 598 -1.06 -12.81 28.58
CA ARG A 598 -0.91 -11.55 29.35
C ARG A 598 0.54 -11.25 29.62
N TYR A 599 0.97 -10.04 29.26
CA TYR A 599 2.36 -9.62 29.36
C TYR A 599 2.88 -9.67 30.81
N GLU A 600 2.08 -9.18 31.76
CA GLU A 600 2.45 -9.13 33.18
C GLU A 600 2.65 -10.54 33.75
N GLU A 601 1.76 -11.48 33.42
CA GLU A 601 1.90 -12.89 33.81
C GLU A 601 3.09 -13.57 33.11
N THR A 602 3.37 -13.20 31.87
CA THR A 602 4.53 -13.72 31.12
C THR A 602 5.84 -13.24 31.72
N VAL A 603 5.88 -12.00 32.21
CA VAL A 603 7.04 -11.47 32.91
C VAL A 603 7.23 -12.15 34.27
N ALA A 604 6.13 -12.40 34.99
CA ALA A 604 6.16 -13.04 36.31
C ALA A 604 6.54 -14.54 36.24
N ASP A 605 6.04 -15.28 35.25
CA ASP A 605 6.34 -16.71 35.05
C ASP A 605 6.42 -17.06 33.56
N ALA A 606 7.55 -16.71 32.95
CA ALA A 606 7.80 -16.96 31.52
C ALA A 606 7.70 -18.44 31.15
N LYS A 607 8.26 -19.32 32.00
CA LYS A 607 8.30 -20.77 31.74
C LYS A 607 6.90 -21.38 31.81
N GLY A 608 6.11 -21.04 32.82
CA GLY A 608 4.74 -21.52 32.97
C GLY A 608 3.82 -21.02 31.85
N GLN A 609 3.92 -19.73 31.49
CA GLN A 609 3.14 -19.19 30.37
C GLN A 609 3.55 -19.80 29.02
N THR A 610 4.85 -20.04 28.80
CA THR A 610 5.33 -20.76 27.60
C THR A 610 4.77 -22.18 27.54
N ARG A 611 4.72 -22.92 28.65
CA ARG A 611 4.10 -24.26 28.69
C ARG A 611 2.63 -24.24 28.30
N LYS A 612 1.86 -23.28 28.84
CA LYS A 612 0.44 -23.11 28.48
C LYS A 612 0.26 -22.79 27.00
N LEU A 613 1.12 -21.93 26.45
CA LEU A 613 1.11 -21.56 25.04
C LEU A 613 1.39 -22.75 24.13
N LEU A 614 2.40 -23.56 24.44
CA LEU A 614 2.72 -24.77 23.67
C LEU A 614 1.62 -25.82 23.78
N GLN A 615 1.03 -25.99 24.97
CA GLN A 615 -0.12 -26.87 25.16
C GLN A 615 -1.32 -26.45 24.32
N PHE A 616 -1.62 -25.14 24.24
CA PHE A 616 -2.69 -24.62 23.39
C PHE A 616 -2.48 -24.95 21.90
N LEU A 617 -1.23 -25.07 21.46
CA LEU A 617 -0.86 -25.43 20.08
C LEU A 617 -0.60 -26.92 19.91
N ASP A 618 -0.87 -27.76 20.92
CA ASP A 618 -0.61 -29.20 20.88
C ASP A 618 0.86 -29.51 20.50
N LEU A 619 1.79 -28.71 21.03
CA LEU A 619 3.24 -28.85 20.87
C LEU A 619 3.87 -29.41 22.13
N ALA A 620 4.91 -30.23 21.95
CA ALA A 620 5.74 -30.68 23.06
C ALA A 620 6.56 -29.52 23.64
N TRP A 621 7.08 -29.71 24.85
CA TRP A 621 8.04 -28.76 25.41
C TRP A 621 9.35 -28.79 24.61
N SER A 622 9.90 -27.60 24.28
CA SER A 622 11.27 -27.44 23.76
C SER A 622 12.04 -26.47 24.65
N ASP A 623 13.30 -26.82 24.98
CA ASP A 623 14.18 -25.94 25.75
C ASP A 623 14.60 -24.70 24.95
N ASP A 624 14.57 -24.75 23.61
CA ASP A 624 14.86 -23.62 22.72
C ASP A 624 13.92 -22.43 22.99
N CYS A 625 12.69 -22.68 23.44
CA CYS A 625 11.74 -21.64 23.83
C CYS A 625 12.18 -20.84 25.06
N GLN A 626 13.08 -21.35 25.91
CA GLN A 626 13.62 -20.60 27.05
C GLN A 626 14.77 -19.68 26.64
N SER A 627 15.57 -20.09 25.66
CA SER A 627 16.68 -19.30 25.13
C SER A 627 16.28 -18.48 23.89
N TYR A 628 15.02 -18.01 23.85
CA TYR A 628 14.45 -17.31 22.70
C TYR A 628 15.28 -16.08 22.25
N TYR A 629 16.01 -15.46 23.18
CA TYR A 629 16.84 -14.28 22.96
C TYR A 629 18.18 -14.58 22.26
N ASP A 630 18.60 -15.85 22.22
CA ASP A 630 19.85 -16.29 21.55
C ASP A 630 19.63 -16.63 20.06
N THR A 631 18.37 -16.57 19.59
CA THR A 631 18.03 -16.96 18.22
C THR A 631 18.62 -15.99 17.17
N PRO A 632 19.32 -16.48 16.12
CA PRO A 632 19.93 -15.65 15.08
C PRO A 632 18.91 -14.98 14.14
N ARG A 633 17.61 -15.23 14.34
CA ARG A 633 16.54 -14.75 13.47
C ARG A 633 16.41 -13.23 13.50
N SER A 634 16.08 -12.63 12.36
CA SER A 634 15.80 -11.20 12.27
C SER A 634 14.48 -10.82 12.95
N VAL A 635 14.47 -9.66 13.63
CA VAL A 635 13.32 -9.14 14.36
C VAL A 635 12.99 -7.72 13.91
N ARG A 636 11.89 -7.56 13.17
CA ARG A 636 11.43 -6.27 12.64
C ARG A 636 10.27 -5.70 13.46
N THR A 637 10.60 -4.92 14.47
CA THR A 637 9.64 -4.22 15.34
C THR A 637 10.35 -3.12 16.15
N PRO A 638 9.64 -2.08 16.62
CA PRO A 638 10.21 -1.12 17.57
C PRO A 638 10.74 -1.79 18.86
N SER A 639 10.26 -2.99 19.21
CA SER A 639 10.74 -3.77 20.36
C SER A 639 12.01 -4.60 20.08
N ARG A 640 12.65 -4.48 18.90
CA ARG A 640 13.72 -5.39 18.44
C ARG A 640 14.88 -5.56 19.43
N ALA A 641 15.36 -4.48 20.03
CA ALA A 641 16.43 -4.53 21.02
C ALA A 641 15.99 -5.18 22.35
N GLN A 642 14.70 -5.04 22.71
CA GLN A 642 14.16 -5.53 23.98
C GLN A 642 13.94 -7.05 23.98
N VAL A 643 13.59 -7.63 22.84
CA VAL A 643 13.31 -9.08 22.73
C VAL A 643 14.56 -9.93 22.50
N ARG A 644 15.72 -9.30 22.26
CA ARG A 644 17.05 -9.93 22.25
C ARG A 644 17.71 -9.92 23.64
N GLN A 645 16.91 -9.71 24.68
CA GLN A 645 17.35 -9.73 26.07
C GLN A 645 16.44 -10.66 26.88
N PRO A 646 16.94 -11.19 28.01
CA PRO A 646 16.08 -11.84 28.99
C PRO A 646 14.91 -10.93 29.39
N ILE A 647 13.76 -11.54 29.67
CA ILE A 647 12.57 -10.85 30.16
C ILE A 647 12.92 -9.99 31.37
N TYR A 648 12.43 -8.76 31.38
CA TYR A 648 12.65 -7.79 32.45
C TYR A 648 11.33 -7.12 32.86
N ALA A 649 11.22 -6.75 34.14
CA ALA A 649 9.99 -6.21 34.71
C ALA A 649 9.87 -4.68 34.63
N THR A 650 10.92 -3.96 34.23
CA THR A 650 10.97 -2.48 34.25
C THR A 650 9.95 -1.78 33.34
N SER A 651 9.29 -2.55 32.46
CA SER A 651 8.23 -2.08 31.57
C SER A 651 6.84 -2.12 32.22
N ILE A 652 6.64 -2.89 33.32
CA ILE A 652 5.37 -2.96 34.06
C ILE A 652 5.27 -1.75 34.99
N GLY A 653 4.11 -1.08 34.98
CA GLY A 653 3.86 0.11 35.78
C GLY A 653 4.63 1.35 35.32
N SER A 654 5.27 1.31 34.14
CA SER A 654 6.05 2.41 33.59
C SER A 654 5.22 3.68 33.37
N TRP A 655 3.90 3.54 33.17
CA TRP A 655 2.98 4.66 33.05
C TRP A 655 2.94 5.55 34.30
N ARG A 656 3.22 5.00 35.49
CA ARG A 656 3.19 5.75 36.76
C ARG A 656 4.20 6.90 36.79
N ARG A 657 5.32 6.76 36.04
CA ARG A 657 6.33 7.83 35.89
C ARG A 657 5.77 9.09 35.23
N PHE A 658 4.68 8.96 34.49
CA PHE A 658 3.99 10.04 33.78
C PHE A 658 2.58 10.28 34.32
N GLN A 659 2.21 9.69 35.46
CA GLN A 659 0.83 9.70 35.98
C GLN A 659 0.22 11.11 36.04
N GLN A 660 1.00 12.11 36.45
CA GLN A 660 0.59 13.52 36.54
C GLN A 660 0.14 14.14 35.20
N HIS A 661 0.39 13.46 34.08
CA HIS A 661 0.01 13.90 32.73
C HIS A 661 -0.99 12.96 32.06
N LEU A 662 -1.52 11.97 32.79
CA LEU A 662 -2.37 10.90 32.26
C LEU A 662 -3.74 10.85 32.93
N ASP A 663 -4.14 11.89 33.66
CA ASP A 663 -5.40 11.89 34.43
C ASP A 663 -6.62 11.51 33.58
N ALA A 664 -6.76 12.08 32.37
CA ALA A 664 -7.84 11.73 31.45
C ALA A 664 -7.82 10.26 31.00
N LEU A 665 -6.63 9.67 30.80
CA LEU A 665 -6.49 8.26 30.45
C LEU A 665 -6.78 7.34 31.64
N VAL A 666 -6.38 7.74 32.85
CA VAL A 666 -6.66 7.01 34.10
C VAL A 666 -8.16 7.04 34.40
N GLU A 667 -8.82 8.18 34.20
CA GLU A 667 -10.27 8.32 34.32
C GLU A 667 -11.02 7.46 33.29
N ARG A 668 -10.48 7.36 32.06
CA ARG A 668 -11.06 6.52 31.00
C ARG A 668 -10.90 5.02 31.28
N PHE A 669 -9.78 4.61 31.90
CA PHE A 669 -9.45 3.21 32.18
C PHE A 669 -9.11 2.97 33.66
N PRO A 670 -10.09 3.14 34.58
CA PRO A 670 -9.84 3.08 36.03
C PRO A 670 -9.51 1.65 36.49
N ASP A 671 -10.02 0.64 35.80
CA ASP A 671 -9.69 -0.78 36.01
C ASP A 671 -8.19 -1.02 35.79
N GLU A 672 -7.61 -0.43 34.75
CA GLU A 672 -6.20 -0.58 34.41
C GLU A 672 -5.26 0.10 35.43
N ALA A 673 -5.71 1.12 36.15
CA ALA A 673 -4.91 1.78 37.18
C ALA A 673 -4.75 0.93 38.47
N THR A 674 -5.63 -0.06 38.67
CA THR A 674 -5.68 -0.91 39.87
C THR A 674 -5.28 -2.36 39.62
N TYR A 675 -5.34 -2.82 38.36
CA TYR A 675 -5.18 -4.22 37.94
C TYR A 675 -3.86 -4.90 38.31
N TRP A 676 -2.79 -4.15 38.58
CA TRP A 676 -1.48 -4.68 38.97
C TRP A 676 -0.86 -3.82 40.07
N ARG A 677 -1.49 -3.83 41.25
CA ARG A 677 -0.86 -3.40 42.49
C ARG A 677 -0.16 -4.62 43.07
N ASP A 678 1.16 -4.52 43.21
CA ASP A 678 1.92 -5.46 44.03
C ASP A 678 1.32 -5.44 45.44
N ASP A 679 0.86 -6.59 45.91
CA ASP A 679 0.97 -6.95 47.34
C ASP A 679 2.43 -7.37 47.60
#